data_AF-A0A182FUZ8-F1
#
_entry.id   AF-A0A182FUZ8-F1
#
_cell.length_a   1.000
_cell.length_b   1.000
_cell.length_c   1.000
_cell.angle_alpha   90.00
_cell.angle_beta   90.00
_cell.angle_gamma   90.00
#
_symmetry.space_group_name_H-M   'P 1'
#
loop_
_entity.id
_entity.type
_entity.pdbx_description
1 polymer ?
#
loop_
_entity_poly.entity_id
_entity_poly.type
_entity_poly.pdbx_seq_one_letter_code
_entity_poly.pdbx_strand_id
1 'polypeptide(L)'
;MEDTTKVTDNTNGDQRQEPLISAPCSVEAQNTETPNPESEISALEVDKQAEAVKESLKDNSTVLAEAKDTSTEGEQSVKQDPALETENATDSATAEQQEDKPEEVAPSSEVASSASSNTGAKESAKVENIAAKEGDSKMNETPEESQTMEVEEERPTERTADAVSAVIPIEKQIAEQQQLEKLAVQNITGNSSLSLLCQYAGSSDDSASDSDSMDEGQKKLPSSSSSDDDEDDVQETKEHVLAESYRYREDPILVSDAETMDTNVVSSDDEEEESTAKAGPLRTKGEILLHELPPIEELTITVPEEECQPIGRVDSIVAQIVLVQSEPGIELLNLETVLFLDRGKRPLGKIFDVIGQVNRPIYCVLFNSNQEVLAKNITVGMEVFCAPRTEHTSFIILSELMRMKGSDASWMNDNEPPPHMVEYSDDESERYAKKGHKKGTNAKDPSGQNMQPQHSPQQYQQQMSSSELKVLSPNVRYSDGHIEVDYQYQTATVLASGSAGYTVKPETTELSIRTERNVPRLGLMLVGWGGNNGSTLTAALEANKRGLEWRTRQGLQKANWYGSITQSSTVLLGSDASGQDVYIPMNKLVPMVNPDDIVVDGWDISSLNIGDAMQRAQVLEVGLQDQVYKRLAQLRPRRSIYDPDFIAANQADRADNTIPGTRYEQYQQIVKDIRDFKQQSGVDKVVILWTANTERFAEVQEGVNTTMADLERSLKQNHSEISPSTIFAMAAIAEKCIYINGSPQNTFVPGVVEMAEHYGAFIAGDDFKSGQTKLKSVLVDFLVSAGIKPVSIVSYNHLGNNDGKNLSAPQQFRSKEISKSNVVDDMVASNHILYEPEEHPDHCVVIKYVPYVGDSKRAMDEYTSQIMLGGHNTLVIHNTCEDSLLATPLILDLAILGELCSRIQIRRKEPAGQEYVPFRSVLSLLSYLCKAPLVPQGTPVVNSLFRQRTAIENIMRACVGLPPLSHMTLEHRFDLPIGDSHQLQAQPCAKKARVNGSATPAPLANGNCNGVHNGKADH
;
A
#
# COMPACT_ATOMS: atom_id res chain seq x y z
N MET A 1 23.37 -20.75 -63.99
CA MET A 1 22.08 -20.40 -64.60
C MET A 1 21.76 -18.99 -64.11
N GLU A 2 22.46 -17.96 -64.60
CA GLU A 2 22.75 -17.60 -66.02
C GLU A 2 21.42 -17.28 -66.76
N ASP A 3 21.30 -16.17 -67.51
CA ASP A 3 22.38 -15.30 -68.00
C ASP A 3 22.01 -13.79 -68.08
N THR A 4 23.04 -13.00 -68.36
CA THR A 4 23.13 -11.58 -68.74
C THR A 4 22.13 -11.16 -69.83
N THR A 5 21.73 -9.89 -69.91
CA THR A 5 22.49 -8.76 -70.52
C THR A 5 21.78 -7.41 -70.18
N LYS A 6 22.43 -6.25 -69.97
CA LYS A 6 23.21 -5.38 -70.90
C LYS A 6 22.36 -4.90 -72.10
N VAL A 7 22.46 -3.69 -72.68
CA VAL A 7 23.29 -2.44 -72.53
C VAL A 7 22.51 -1.29 -73.24
N THR A 8 22.73 0.04 -73.21
CA THR A 8 23.71 1.06 -72.72
C THR A 8 22.88 2.32 -72.27
N ASP A 9 23.35 3.57 -72.33
CA ASP A 9 24.34 4.27 -71.48
C ASP A 9 24.76 5.65 -72.11
N ASN A 10 25.19 6.64 -71.30
CA ASN A 10 25.89 7.90 -71.69
C ASN A 10 25.15 8.95 -72.59
N THR A 11 25.57 10.23 -72.78
CA THR A 11 26.21 11.33 -71.96
C THR A 11 25.78 12.70 -72.63
N ASN A 12 26.36 13.92 -72.59
CA ASN A 12 27.63 14.53 -72.09
C ASN A 12 27.54 16.09 -72.03
N GLY A 13 28.54 16.77 -71.44
CA GLY A 13 28.85 18.20 -71.64
C GLY A 13 28.11 19.21 -70.73
N ASP A 14 28.63 19.83 -69.66
CA ASP A 14 30.00 20.18 -69.15
C ASP A 14 30.45 21.65 -69.40
N GLN A 15 31.46 22.10 -68.64
CA GLN A 15 31.94 23.49 -68.38
C GLN A 15 31.05 24.22 -67.35
N ARG A 16 31.43 24.39 -66.06
CA ARG A 16 32.71 24.65 -65.34
C ARG A 16 33.43 25.96 -65.67
N GLN A 17 33.62 26.80 -64.66
CA GLN A 17 34.96 27.05 -64.10
C GLN A 17 34.92 27.47 -62.61
N GLU A 18 36.07 27.34 -61.96
CA GLU A 18 36.34 27.36 -60.50
C GLU A 18 37.04 28.72 -60.12
N PRO A 19 37.73 28.99 -58.96
CA PRO A 19 38.15 28.08 -57.87
C PRO A 19 38.28 28.59 -56.40
N LEU A 20 38.36 27.62 -55.46
CA LEU A 20 39.17 27.55 -54.20
C LEU A 20 39.02 28.68 -53.13
N ILE A 21 39.24 28.52 -51.81
CA ILE A 21 40.29 27.80 -51.01
C ILE A 21 39.66 27.19 -49.71
N SER A 22 40.43 26.37 -48.97
CA SER A 22 40.01 25.46 -47.89
C SER A 22 40.35 25.84 -46.42
N ALA A 23 39.47 25.41 -45.48
CA ALA A 23 39.77 24.97 -44.09
C ALA A 23 40.28 26.02 -43.05
N PRO A 24 40.33 25.73 -41.71
CA PRO A 24 40.00 24.50 -40.96
C PRO A 24 39.01 24.70 -39.76
N CYS A 25 39.09 23.83 -38.73
CA CYS A 25 38.35 23.84 -37.45
C CYS A 25 38.76 25.02 -36.52
N SER A 26 38.15 25.33 -35.35
CA SER A 26 37.45 24.48 -34.37
C SER A 26 36.44 25.23 -33.45
N VAL A 27 35.57 24.44 -32.79
CA VAL A 27 34.77 24.63 -31.54
C VAL A 27 35.05 25.90 -30.70
N GLU A 28 34.05 26.69 -30.27
CA GLU A 28 33.41 26.61 -28.93
C GLU A 28 32.17 27.53 -28.70
N ALA A 29 31.39 27.20 -27.65
CA ALA A 29 30.55 28.01 -26.74
C ALA A 29 29.60 29.17 -27.20
N GLN A 30 28.30 28.96 -26.90
CA GLN A 30 27.36 29.83 -26.14
C GLN A 30 26.85 31.21 -26.65
N ASN A 31 25.56 31.43 -26.34
CA ASN A 31 24.82 32.67 -26.01
C ASN A 31 24.83 33.90 -26.93
N THR A 32 23.63 34.32 -27.34
CA THR A 32 23.29 35.73 -27.61
C THR A 32 21.88 36.06 -27.12
N GLU A 33 21.77 37.07 -26.26
CA GLU A 33 20.51 37.75 -25.91
C GLU A 33 20.09 38.77 -26.99
N THR A 34 19.22 39.72 -26.61
CA THR A 34 18.97 41.08 -27.15
C THR A 34 17.66 41.28 -27.94
N PRO A 35 17.09 42.51 -27.94
CA PRO A 35 16.85 43.35 -26.75
C PRO A 35 15.45 44.01 -26.74
N ASN A 36 15.10 44.64 -25.62
CA ASN A 36 13.89 45.47 -25.46
C ASN A 36 14.13 46.95 -25.84
N PRO A 37 13.07 47.73 -26.11
CA PRO A 37 12.94 49.01 -25.40
C PRO A 37 11.50 49.33 -24.92
N GLU A 38 11.38 49.67 -23.64
CA GLU A 38 11.12 51.03 -23.11
C GLU A 38 10.12 51.98 -23.84
N SER A 39 9.30 52.80 -23.17
CA SER A 39 9.29 53.23 -21.75
C SER A 39 7.88 53.61 -21.20
N GLU A 40 7.84 54.09 -19.95
CA GLU A 40 6.66 54.29 -19.08
C GLU A 40 5.86 55.59 -19.32
N ILE A 41 4.66 55.69 -18.70
CA ILE A 41 4.23 56.78 -17.78
C ILE A 41 2.82 56.49 -17.21
N SER A 42 2.41 57.21 -16.15
CA SER A 42 1.46 56.76 -15.12
C SER A 42 0.06 57.40 -15.09
N ALA A 43 -0.86 56.66 -14.44
CA ALA A 43 -2.02 57.07 -13.60
C ALA A 43 -3.05 58.12 -14.07
N LEU A 44 -4.35 57.79 -13.94
CA LEU A 44 -5.33 58.51 -13.10
C LEU A 44 -6.70 57.79 -13.03
N GLU A 45 -7.54 58.18 -12.07
CA GLU A 45 -8.86 57.59 -11.76
C GLU A 45 -10.06 58.38 -12.38
N VAL A 46 -11.29 58.05 -11.93
CA VAL A 46 -12.57 58.82 -11.99
C VAL A 46 -13.62 58.38 -13.04
N ASP A 47 -14.41 57.36 -12.65
CA ASP A 47 -15.87 57.43 -12.39
C ASP A 47 -16.79 58.36 -13.25
N LYS A 48 -17.74 57.78 -14.03
CA LYS A 48 -19.23 58.02 -13.90
C LYS A 48 -20.19 57.49 -14.99
N GLN A 49 -21.20 56.73 -14.52
CA GLN A 49 -22.68 56.84 -14.74
C GLN A 49 -23.42 56.76 -16.10
N ALA A 50 -24.63 56.18 -16.01
CA ALA A 50 -25.87 56.31 -16.83
C ALA A 50 -25.88 55.68 -18.25
N GLU A 51 -26.83 54.80 -18.64
CA GLU A 51 -28.31 54.94 -18.76
C GLU A 51 -28.76 55.99 -19.80
N ALA A 52 -29.76 55.77 -20.68
CA ALA A 52 -30.45 54.58 -21.21
C ALA A 52 -31.18 55.02 -22.54
N VAL A 53 -32.01 54.27 -23.28
CA VAL A 53 -33.48 54.08 -23.05
C VAL A 53 -34.14 53.58 -24.38
N LYS A 54 -34.84 52.41 -24.36
CA LYS A 54 -35.97 51.98 -25.25
C LYS A 54 -35.76 51.92 -26.79
N GLU A 55 -36.65 51.36 -27.64
CA GLU A 55 -37.86 50.49 -27.58
C GLU A 55 -37.90 49.69 -28.91
N SER A 56 -38.34 48.44 -29.07
CA SER A 56 -39.69 47.87 -28.89
C SER A 56 -39.64 46.41 -29.42
N LEU A 57 -40.01 45.36 -28.67
CA LEU A 57 -41.36 44.77 -28.43
C LEU A 57 -41.88 43.78 -29.51
N LYS A 58 -42.50 42.68 -29.02
CA LYS A 58 -43.38 41.68 -29.70
C LYS A 58 -42.66 40.57 -30.50
N ASP A 59 -42.78 39.27 -30.15
CA ASP A 59 -43.95 38.35 -30.05
C ASP A 59 -44.18 37.56 -31.37
N ASN A 60 -44.51 36.26 -31.40
CA ASN A 60 -44.39 35.18 -30.39
C ASN A 60 -44.67 33.80 -31.06
N SER A 61 -43.85 32.77 -30.80
CA SER A 61 -44.17 31.33 -31.00
C SER A 61 -44.58 30.87 -32.45
N THR A 62 -45.00 29.63 -32.79
CA THR A 62 -45.27 28.37 -32.03
C THR A 62 -45.13 27.11 -32.94
N VAL A 63 -44.38 26.08 -32.47
CA VAL A 63 -44.48 24.58 -32.67
C VAL A 63 -44.68 23.83 -34.02
N LEU A 64 -44.16 22.58 -34.02
CA LEU A 64 -44.56 21.35 -34.78
C LEU A 64 -44.26 21.28 -36.32
N ALA A 65 -44.06 20.12 -36.97
CA ALA A 65 -43.65 18.76 -36.53
C ALA A 65 -43.37 17.81 -37.73
N GLU A 66 -42.54 16.77 -37.46
CA GLU A 66 -42.54 15.38 -38.00
C GLU A 66 -42.61 15.03 -39.51
N ALA A 67 -42.05 13.85 -39.83
CA ALA A 67 -42.42 12.93 -40.93
C ALA A 67 -42.15 13.36 -42.40
N LYS A 68 -41.85 12.45 -43.37
CA LYS A 68 -41.28 11.08 -43.37
C LYS A 68 -40.94 10.68 -44.83
N ASP A 69 -40.43 9.45 -45.04
CA ASP A 69 -40.51 8.63 -46.27
C ASP A 69 -39.86 9.21 -47.57
N THR A 70 -38.70 8.74 -48.06
CA THR A 70 -38.30 7.44 -48.71
C THR A 70 -38.43 7.42 -50.25
N SER A 71 -37.71 6.48 -50.90
CA SER A 71 -37.71 6.14 -52.35
C SER A 71 -36.93 7.12 -53.27
N THR A 72 -36.30 6.72 -54.39
CA THR A 72 -36.09 5.36 -54.97
C THR A 72 -34.77 5.29 -55.79
N GLU A 73 -34.40 4.09 -56.25
CA GLU A 73 -33.21 3.74 -57.05
C GLU A 73 -33.33 4.16 -58.55
N GLY A 74 -32.23 4.08 -59.31
CA GLY A 74 -32.23 4.34 -60.76
C GLY A 74 -30.90 4.12 -61.51
N GLU A 75 -30.73 2.93 -62.10
CA GLU A 75 -29.64 2.56 -63.02
C GLU A 75 -29.91 3.05 -64.48
N GLN A 76 -29.06 2.96 -65.53
CA GLN A 76 -27.73 2.38 -65.79
C GLN A 76 -27.11 2.91 -67.14
N SER A 77 -25.77 2.98 -67.25
CA SER A 77 -24.94 2.77 -68.48
C SER A 77 -24.91 3.74 -69.71
N VAL A 78 -23.74 3.89 -70.37
CA VAL A 78 -23.39 3.58 -71.81
C VAL A 78 -22.11 4.30 -72.38
N LYS A 79 -21.03 3.51 -72.58
CA LYS A 79 -20.04 3.40 -73.71
C LYS A 79 -19.26 4.57 -74.42
N GLN A 80 -17.92 4.41 -74.44
CA GLN A 80 -16.91 4.41 -75.58
C GLN A 80 -16.43 5.69 -76.35
N ASP A 81 -15.11 5.97 -76.26
CA ASP A 81 -13.99 6.08 -77.28
C ASP A 81 -14.20 6.63 -78.73
N PRO A 82 -13.17 7.09 -79.53
CA PRO A 82 -11.69 6.84 -79.45
C PRO A 82 -10.70 7.97 -79.95
N ALA A 83 -9.39 7.62 -80.16
CA ALA A 83 -8.36 8.19 -81.09
C ALA A 83 -7.52 9.48 -80.69
N LEU A 84 -6.26 9.76 -81.14
CA LEU A 84 -5.17 9.06 -81.91
C LEU A 84 -3.78 9.81 -81.79
N GLU A 85 -2.65 9.19 -82.25
CA GLU A 85 -1.34 9.80 -82.75
C GLU A 85 -0.34 10.54 -81.78
N THR A 86 1.02 10.66 -81.95
CA THR A 86 2.16 9.80 -82.46
C THR A 86 3.60 10.42 -82.19
N GLU A 87 4.67 9.59 -82.12
CA GLU A 87 6.14 9.86 -82.37
C GLU A 87 6.98 10.78 -81.40
N ASN A 88 8.34 10.74 -81.26
CA ASN A 88 9.47 10.06 -81.99
C ASN A 88 10.77 9.76 -81.13
N ALA A 89 11.88 9.28 -81.75
CA ALA A 89 13.15 8.70 -81.19
C ALA A 89 14.25 9.70 -80.66
N THR A 90 15.50 9.39 -80.19
CA THR A 90 16.62 8.47 -80.65
C THR A 90 17.72 8.11 -79.59
N ASP A 91 18.55 7.07 -79.87
CA ASP A 91 19.74 6.53 -79.13
C ASP A 91 21.12 7.20 -79.40
N SER A 92 22.16 6.92 -78.56
CA SER A 92 23.44 6.23 -78.95
C SER A 92 24.59 6.29 -77.89
N ALA A 93 25.53 5.31 -77.90
CA ALA A 93 26.56 5.10 -76.86
C ALA A 93 27.91 4.46 -77.34
N THR A 94 28.96 4.50 -76.50
CA THR A 94 30.24 3.72 -76.56
C THR A 94 30.70 3.38 -75.11
N ALA A 95 31.62 2.46 -74.74
CA ALA A 95 32.69 1.67 -75.43
C ALA A 95 34.03 2.43 -75.65
N GLU A 96 35.28 1.90 -75.57
CA GLU A 96 35.86 0.53 -75.42
C GLU A 96 37.15 0.52 -74.52
N GLN A 97 37.41 -0.52 -73.70
CA GLN A 97 38.51 -1.57 -73.79
C GLN A 97 39.99 -1.09 -73.67
N GLN A 98 40.96 -1.78 -73.04
CA GLN A 98 40.99 -2.96 -72.10
C GLN A 98 42.15 -2.77 -71.08
N GLU A 99 43.07 -3.65 -70.60
CA GLU A 99 43.56 -5.07 -70.71
C GLU A 99 44.34 -5.35 -69.36
N ASP A 100 45.03 -6.43 -68.92
CA ASP A 100 45.44 -7.78 -69.38
C ASP A 100 45.72 -8.70 -68.12
N LYS A 101 46.78 -9.54 -68.12
CA LYS A 101 47.22 -10.54 -67.08
C LYS A 101 48.78 -10.70 -67.11
N PRO A 102 49.51 -11.69 -66.50
CA PRO A 102 49.12 -12.97 -65.84
C PRO A 102 49.87 -13.36 -64.51
N GLU A 103 49.59 -14.57 -63.99
CA GLU A 103 50.50 -15.58 -63.33
C GLU A 103 51.42 -15.22 -62.11
N GLU A 104 51.74 -16.10 -61.13
CA GLU A 104 51.23 -17.44 -60.70
C GLU A 104 51.75 -17.76 -59.26
N VAL A 105 51.78 -19.06 -58.88
CA VAL A 105 52.49 -19.72 -57.75
C VAL A 105 51.83 -19.71 -56.35
N ALA A 106 51.40 -20.89 -55.92
CA ALA A 106 51.31 -21.33 -54.52
C ALA A 106 52.47 -22.31 -54.20
N PRO A 107 52.73 -22.69 -52.93
CA PRO A 107 52.15 -23.97 -52.48
C PRO A 107 51.93 -24.13 -50.94
N SER A 108 51.20 -25.20 -50.57
CA SER A 108 51.35 -26.02 -49.32
C SER A 108 51.24 -25.35 -47.93
N SER A 109 50.66 -25.98 -46.88
CA SER A 109 50.01 -27.30 -46.76
C SER A 109 49.37 -27.45 -45.37
N GLU A 110 48.25 -28.19 -45.28
CA GLU A 110 47.89 -29.06 -44.14
C GLU A 110 47.59 -28.40 -42.74
N VAL A 111 46.73 -28.93 -41.86
CA VAL A 111 45.75 -30.04 -41.97
C VAL A 111 44.55 -29.84 -41.01
N ALA A 112 43.52 -30.66 -41.24
CA ALA A 112 42.46 -31.13 -40.32
C ALA A 112 42.85 -31.30 -38.82
N SER A 113 41.96 -31.50 -37.83
CA SER A 113 40.48 -31.49 -37.68
C SER A 113 40.15 -31.89 -36.22
N SER A 114 38.87 -31.83 -35.82
CA SER A 114 38.31 -32.64 -34.70
C SER A 114 38.84 -32.25 -33.29
N ALA A 115 38.27 -32.71 -32.17
CA ALA A 115 36.88 -32.98 -31.80
C ALA A 115 36.78 -33.13 -30.26
N SER A 116 35.56 -33.32 -29.76
CA SER A 116 35.24 -34.13 -28.57
C SER A 116 35.92 -33.83 -27.22
N SER A 117 35.11 -33.23 -26.34
CA SER A 117 34.63 -33.89 -25.10
C SER A 117 35.39 -33.73 -23.76
N ASN A 118 34.56 -33.88 -22.73
CA ASN A 118 34.82 -34.45 -21.39
C ASN A 118 35.45 -33.58 -20.29
N THR A 119 34.72 -33.58 -19.15
CA THR A 119 35.15 -33.70 -17.74
C THR A 119 36.35 -32.86 -17.26
N GLY A 120 36.29 -32.11 -16.16
CA GLY A 120 35.42 -32.25 -14.99
C GLY A 120 36.05 -33.12 -13.90
N ALA A 121 35.93 -32.66 -12.64
CA ALA A 121 36.41 -33.25 -11.39
C ALA A 121 37.92 -33.11 -11.01
N LYS A 122 38.12 -32.37 -9.91
CA LYS A 122 38.77 -32.79 -8.65
C LYS A 122 40.31 -32.99 -8.52
N GLU A 123 40.77 -32.44 -7.38
CA GLU A 123 41.69 -33.03 -6.39
C GLU A 123 43.23 -33.09 -6.60
N SER A 124 43.91 -32.37 -5.68
CA SER A 124 44.96 -32.91 -4.79
C SER A 124 46.35 -33.31 -5.35
N ALA A 125 47.39 -32.54 -5.01
CA ALA A 125 48.25 -32.77 -3.81
C ALA A 125 49.74 -32.35 -3.93
N LYS A 126 50.30 -31.77 -2.83
CA LYS A 126 51.66 -32.01 -2.25
C LYS A 126 52.95 -31.61 -3.03
N VAL A 127 54.11 -31.28 -2.42
CA VAL A 127 54.50 -30.85 -1.03
C VAL A 127 55.99 -30.39 -0.98
N GLU A 128 56.42 -29.63 0.07
CA GLU A 128 57.83 -29.42 0.56
C GLU A 128 58.83 -28.65 -0.37
N ASN A 129 60.01 -28.09 0.06
CA ASN A 129 60.80 -27.92 1.31
C ASN A 129 61.75 -26.67 1.13
N ILE A 130 62.67 -26.12 1.98
CA ILE A 130 63.26 -26.39 3.32
C ILE A 130 63.75 -25.09 4.04
N ALA A 131 65.03 -24.94 4.44
CA ALA A 131 65.68 -23.88 5.26
C ALA A 131 67.24 -23.89 5.02
N ALA A 132 68.18 -23.20 5.71
CA ALA A 132 68.22 -22.41 6.96
C ALA A 132 69.50 -21.47 6.98
N LYS A 133 69.52 -20.31 7.67
CA LYS A 133 70.12 -19.97 9.01
C LYS A 133 71.66 -19.98 9.23
N GLU A 134 72.13 -19.00 10.02
CA GLU A 134 72.65 -19.14 11.41
C GLU A 134 72.30 -17.84 12.20
N GLY A 135 72.64 -17.52 13.47
CA GLY A 135 73.55 -18.09 14.49
C GLY A 135 74.82 -17.22 14.65
N ASP A 136 75.29 -16.74 15.82
CA ASP A 136 74.82 -16.64 17.23
C ASP A 136 75.29 -15.22 17.72
N SER A 137 75.17 -14.62 18.92
CA SER A 137 74.92 -14.99 20.34
C SER A 137 74.61 -13.66 21.10
N LYS A 138 74.19 -13.52 22.37
CA LYS A 138 73.70 -14.34 23.52
C LYS A 138 73.04 -13.32 24.51
N MET A 139 72.84 -13.41 25.83
CA MET A 139 73.13 -14.23 27.03
C MET A 139 72.02 -13.85 28.07
N ASN A 140 71.62 -14.59 29.11
CA ASN A 140 71.78 -15.99 29.51
C ASN A 140 70.75 -16.35 30.62
N GLU A 141 70.63 -17.64 30.97
CA GLU A 141 70.33 -18.28 32.29
C GLU A 141 69.72 -17.44 33.46
N THR A 142 68.69 -17.85 34.25
CA THR A 142 67.70 -18.98 34.38
C THR A 142 66.78 -18.62 35.61
N PRO A 143 65.81 -19.41 36.19
CA PRO A 143 65.32 -20.80 35.96
C PRO A 143 63.76 -20.93 35.95
N GLU A 144 63.25 -22.11 36.33
CA GLU A 144 61.86 -22.60 36.42
C GLU A 144 61.34 -22.67 37.91
N GLU A 145 60.27 -23.35 38.40
CA GLU A 145 59.29 -24.35 37.91
C GLU A 145 58.03 -24.47 38.86
N SER A 146 56.97 -25.21 38.45
CA SER A 146 56.04 -26.07 39.23
C SER A 146 55.01 -25.59 40.32
N GLN A 147 53.73 -25.97 40.08
CA GLN A 147 52.76 -26.78 40.90
C GLN A 147 52.21 -26.46 42.34
N THR A 148 50.92 -26.84 42.53
CA THR A 148 50.23 -27.55 43.68
C THR A 148 49.61 -26.88 44.96
N MET A 149 48.35 -27.32 45.25
CA MET A 149 47.71 -27.74 46.55
C MET A 149 47.32 -26.75 47.71
N GLU A 150 46.00 -26.65 48.00
CA GLU A 150 45.26 -27.03 49.26
C GLU A 150 45.63 -26.41 50.66
N VAL A 151 44.85 -26.40 51.77
CA VAL A 151 43.55 -27.01 52.20
C VAL A 151 42.85 -26.25 53.40
N GLU A 152 41.59 -26.59 53.75
CA GLU A 152 40.82 -26.39 55.03
C GLU A 152 40.35 -25.00 55.59
N GLU A 153 39.05 -24.96 55.98
CA GLU A 153 38.36 -24.55 57.26
C GLU A 153 38.74 -23.26 58.08
N GLU A 154 37.94 -22.69 59.01
CA GLU A 154 36.71 -23.13 59.72
C GLU A 154 35.68 -21.97 60.03
N ARG A 155 34.96 -21.99 61.17
CA ARG A 155 33.81 -21.15 61.61
C ARG A 155 34.16 -20.32 62.90
N PRO A 156 33.24 -19.70 63.71
CA PRO A 156 32.09 -18.79 63.49
C PRO A 156 32.01 -17.59 64.52
N THR A 157 30.83 -16.89 64.66
CA THR A 157 30.30 -16.14 65.87
C THR A 157 31.01 -14.82 66.33
N GLU A 158 30.45 -13.85 67.10
CA GLU A 158 29.11 -13.55 67.71
C GLU A 158 28.95 -12.04 68.17
N ARG A 159 27.74 -11.63 68.61
CA ARG A 159 27.35 -10.56 69.61
C ARG A 159 27.33 -9.03 69.31
N THR A 160 26.11 -8.53 69.06
CA THR A 160 25.32 -7.50 69.82
C THR A 160 25.95 -6.51 70.84
N ALA A 161 25.59 -5.21 70.77
CA ALA A 161 25.04 -4.38 71.88
C ALA A 161 24.58 -2.95 71.41
N ASP A 162 23.54 -2.37 72.03
CA ASP A 162 22.93 -1.06 71.69
C ASP A 162 23.48 0.17 72.47
N ALA A 163 23.36 1.39 71.91
CA ALA A 163 22.90 2.60 72.64
C ALA A 163 22.68 3.88 71.76
N VAL A 164 21.41 4.30 71.62
CA VAL A 164 20.89 5.69 71.57
C VAL A 164 21.43 6.71 70.54
N SER A 165 20.74 6.77 69.39
CA SER A 165 20.08 7.97 68.79
C SER A 165 20.72 9.38 68.90
N ALA A 166 20.99 9.98 67.74
CA ALA A 166 20.74 11.40 67.46
C ALA A 166 19.77 11.53 66.27
N VAL A 167 18.77 12.41 66.37
CA VAL A 167 17.71 12.54 65.34
C VAL A 167 18.14 13.51 64.23
N ILE A 168 18.07 13.06 62.99
CA ILE A 168 18.28 13.86 61.77
C ILE A 168 16.89 14.24 61.21
N PRO A 169 16.66 15.47 60.71
CA PRO A 169 15.39 15.86 60.10
C PRO A 169 15.00 14.99 58.90
N ILE A 170 13.71 14.73 58.75
CA ILE A 170 13.17 13.81 57.73
C ILE A 170 13.43 14.33 56.32
N GLU A 171 13.37 15.65 56.09
CA GLU A 171 13.71 16.28 54.81
C GLU A 171 15.15 16.00 54.41
N LYS A 172 16.07 15.90 55.38
CA LYS A 172 17.48 15.61 55.15
C LYS A 172 17.72 14.12 54.85
N GLN A 173 16.93 13.23 55.46
CA GLN A 173 16.94 11.80 55.12
C GLN A 173 16.36 11.56 53.71
N ILE A 174 15.25 12.23 53.36
CA ILE A 174 14.67 12.18 52.01
C ILE A 174 15.66 12.72 50.98
N ALA A 175 16.34 13.84 51.25
CA ALA A 175 17.37 14.37 50.36
C ALA A 175 18.57 13.42 50.19
N GLU A 176 19.08 12.83 51.28
CA GLU A 176 20.17 11.83 51.22
C GLU A 176 19.73 10.55 50.47
N GLN A 177 18.48 10.13 50.60
CA GLN A 177 17.91 8.98 49.92
C GLN A 177 17.72 9.24 48.41
N GLN A 178 17.15 10.39 48.02
CA GLN A 178 17.04 10.81 46.62
C GLN A 178 18.41 11.04 45.97
N GLN A 179 19.41 11.47 46.74
CA GLN A 179 20.78 11.62 46.27
C GLN A 179 21.47 10.26 46.08
N LEU A 180 21.18 9.27 46.93
CA LEU A 180 21.56 7.87 46.71
C LEU A 180 20.88 7.28 45.46
N GLU A 181 19.60 7.54 45.24
CA GLU A 181 18.85 7.08 44.08
C GLU A 181 19.40 7.67 42.78
N LYS A 182 19.69 8.98 42.72
CA LYS A 182 20.36 9.59 41.56
C LYS A 182 21.74 8.99 41.29
N LEU A 183 22.53 8.68 42.32
CA LEU A 183 23.82 8.00 42.17
C LEU A 183 23.67 6.54 41.71
N ALA A 184 22.65 5.83 42.18
CA ALA A 184 22.35 4.47 41.73
C ALA A 184 21.94 4.44 40.24
N VAL A 185 21.07 5.37 39.82
CA VAL A 185 20.63 5.49 38.42
C VAL A 185 21.80 5.87 37.50
N GLN A 186 22.68 6.79 37.90
CA GLN A 186 23.88 7.12 37.11
C GLN A 186 24.83 5.92 36.92
N ASN A 187 24.98 5.06 37.94
CA ASN A 187 25.77 3.84 37.81
C ASN A 187 25.11 2.78 36.89
N ILE A 188 23.79 2.75 36.77
CA ILE A 188 23.08 1.85 35.85
C ILE A 188 23.35 2.23 34.39
N THR A 189 23.39 3.52 34.06
CA THR A 189 23.73 4.01 32.71
C THR A 189 25.16 3.70 32.23
N GLY A 190 26.03 3.16 33.09
CA GLY A 190 27.39 2.72 32.73
C GLY A 190 27.49 1.29 32.17
N ASN A 191 26.51 0.43 32.41
CA ASN A 191 26.55 -0.99 32.03
C ASN A 191 25.61 -1.30 30.85
N SER A 192 26.16 -1.90 29.78
CA SER A 192 25.42 -2.20 28.54
C SER A 192 24.34 -3.29 28.67
N SER A 193 24.22 -3.95 29.82
CA SER A 193 23.27 -5.03 30.10
C SER A 193 21.89 -4.57 30.62
N LEU A 194 21.75 -3.33 31.10
CA LEU A 194 20.50 -2.84 31.74
C LEU A 194 19.69 -1.84 30.91
N SER A 195 20.12 -1.49 29.70
CA SER A 195 19.39 -0.64 28.75
C SER A 195 18.00 -1.18 28.39
N LEU A 196 17.81 -2.50 28.47
CA LEU A 196 16.56 -3.19 28.14
C LEU A 196 15.38 -2.84 29.06
N LEU A 197 15.62 -2.51 30.34
CA LEU A 197 14.52 -2.24 31.29
C LEU A 197 13.79 -0.91 31.01
N CYS A 198 14.46 0.06 30.35
CA CYS A 198 13.81 1.32 29.97
C CYS A 198 12.88 1.18 28.74
N GLN A 199 12.92 0.05 28.03
CA GLN A 199 12.15 -0.14 26.78
C GLN A 199 10.71 -0.63 27.02
N TYR A 200 10.38 -1.08 28.24
CA TYR A 200 8.99 -1.44 28.60
C TYR A 200 8.06 -0.22 28.80
N ALA A 201 8.55 0.99 28.58
CA ALA A 201 7.77 2.23 28.61
C ALA A 201 7.71 2.95 27.24
N GLY A 202 7.86 2.24 26.12
CA GLY A 202 7.66 2.83 24.80
C GLY A 202 7.77 1.87 23.61
N SER A 203 6.67 1.76 22.85
CA SER A 203 6.53 1.27 21.46
C SER A 203 7.38 0.08 21.00
N SER A 204 6.72 -1.05 20.72
CA SER A 204 7.31 -2.14 19.93
C SER A 204 7.56 -1.72 18.48
N ASP A 205 8.77 -2.00 17.99
CA ASP A 205 9.22 -2.20 16.59
C ASP A 205 10.77 -2.20 16.63
N ASP A 206 11.55 -2.92 15.81
CA ASP A 206 11.22 -3.91 14.74
C ASP A 206 12.45 -4.85 14.55
N SER A 207 12.23 -5.97 13.87
CA SER A 207 13.21 -6.73 13.07
C SER A 207 14.39 -7.47 13.75
N ALA A 208 14.72 -8.62 13.16
CA ALA A 208 16.03 -9.23 13.25
C ALA A 208 16.42 -9.76 11.85
N SER A 209 17.65 -9.50 11.42
CA SER A 209 18.18 -10.01 10.15
C SER A 209 19.54 -10.68 10.37
N ASP A 210 19.58 -12.01 10.31
CA ASP A 210 20.82 -12.76 10.33
C ASP A 210 21.56 -12.67 8.99
N SER A 211 22.89 -12.49 9.06
CA SER A 211 23.80 -12.90 7.97
C SER A 211 25.15 -13.32 8.56
N ASP A 212 25.33 -14.63 8.75
CA ASP A 212 26.56 -15.23 9.25
C ASP A 212 27.77 -15.02 8.32
N SER A 213 28.97 -14.92 8.92
CA SER A 213 30.24 -15.05 8.19
C SER A 213 31.39 -15.57 9.07
N MET A 214 31.78 -16.84 8.90
CA MET A 214 33.03 -17.52 9.38
C MET A 214 33.25 -18.78 8.47
N ASP A 215 34.36 -19.53 8.39
CA ASP A 215 35.73 -19.56 8.97
C ASP A 215 36.63 -20.36 7.96
N GLU A 216 37.97 -20.38 7.89
CA GLU A 216 39.10 -19.61 8.48
C GLU A 216 40.02 -19.21 7.25
N GLY A 217 41.35 -19.02 7.26
CA GLY A 217 42.30 -19.13 8.35
C GLY A 217 43.78 -18.85 8.05
N GLN A 218 44.41 -18.23 9.05
CA GLN A 218 45.82 -18.25 9.47
C GLN A 218 47.01 -18.46 8.47
N LYS A 219 47.86 -17.41 8.39
CA LYS A 219 49.31 -17.34 8.78
C LYS A 219 50.35 -16.83 7.74
N LYS A 220 50.72 -15.55 7.96
CA LYS A 220 52.10 -14.99 8.13
C LYS A 220 53.17 -15.05 7.01
N LEU A 221 53.50 -13.85 6.49
CA LEU A 221 54.83 -13.15 6.48
C LEU A 221 56.04 -13.77 5.71
N PRO A 222 57.06 -12.96 5.31
CA PRO A 222 57.07 -11.55 4.83
C PRO A 222 58.09 -11.31 3.66
N SER A 223 58.45 -10.04 3.39
CA SER A 223 59.62 -9.54 2.63
C SER A 223 59.51 -9.63 1.08
N SER A 224 59.49 -8.52 0.31
CA SER A 224 60.57 -7.55 -0.09
C SER A 224 61.28 -7.97 -1.39
N SER A 225 61.67 -7.11 -2.35
CA SER A 225 61.60 -5.64 -2.48
C SER A 225 61.94 -5.18 -3.92
N SER A 226 61.41 -4.01 -4.33
CA SER A 226 62.02 -3.02 -5.28
C SER A 226 62.33 -3.50 -6.73
N SER A 227 62.75 -2.67 -7.70
CA SER A 227 63.16 -1.24 -7.73
C SER A 227 62.99 -0.59 -9.14
N ASP A 228 63.22 0.74 -9.23
CA ASP A 228 63.66 1.57 -10.40
C ASP A 228 62.76 1.68 -11.66
N ASP A 229 62.82 2.70 -12.54
CA ASP A 229 63.56 4.00 -12.69
C ASP A 229 62.48 5.14 -12.96
N ASP A 230 62.64 6.43 -13.35
CA ASP A 230 63.58 7.61 -13.36
C ASP A 230 62.75 8.80 -14.00
N GLU A 231 62.98 10.13 -13.98
CA GLU A 231 63.86 11.12 -13.31
C GLU A 231 63.08 12.51 -13.26
N ASP A 232 63.69 13.66 -13.62
CA ASP A 232 63.14 15.02 -13.97
C ASP A 232 62.23 15.84 -12.98
N ASP A 233 62.92 16.36 -11.96
CA ASP A 233 62.81 17.63 -11.20
C ASP A 233 62.20 18.86 -11.97
N VAL A 234 61.71 19.98 -11.39
CA VAL A 234 62.26 20.91 -10.36
C VAL A 234 61.13 21.83 -9.82
N GLN A 235 61.17 22.54 -8.67
CA GLN A 235 62.17 22.77 -7.60
C GLN A 235 61.47 23.15 -6.26
N GLU A 236 62.23 23.53 -5.22
CA GLU A 236 61.83 23.88 -3.84
C GLU A 236 61.08 25.24 -3.68
N THR A 237 60.41 25.57 -2.56
CA THR A 237 60.98 25.71 -1.20
C THR A 237 60.21 25.02 -0.05
N LYS A 238 60.94 24.17 0.68
CA LYS A 238 60.94 23.83 2.13
C LYS A 238 59.85 24.44 3.05
N GLU A 239 59.27 23.76 4.05
CA GLU A 239 59.35 22.39 4.65
C GLU A 239 58.01 22.20 5.47
N HIS A 240 57.71 21.34 6.47
CA HIS A 240 58.47 20.54 7.45
C HIS A 240 57.60 19.43 8.16
N VAL A 241 57.80 18.14 7.81
CA VAL A 241 57.58 16.93 8.67
C VAL A 241 56.14 16.45 8.99
N LEU A 242 56.04 15.18 9.42
CA LEU A 242 54.91 14.23 9.38
C LEU A 242 54.19 13.96 10.74
N ALA A 243 52.93 13.55 10.61
CA ALA A 243 52.17 12.45 11.27
C ALA A 243 52.30 12.10 12.78
N GLU A 244 51.12 11.88 13.38
CA GLU A 244 50.75 10.97 14.50
C GLU A 244 51.40 11.10 15.89
N SER A 245 50.59 11.42 16.92
CA SER A 245 49.97 10.39 17.79
C SER A 245 49.24 10.96 19.03
N TYR A 246 48.28 10.18 19.58
CA TYR A 246 47.58 10.27 20.89
C TYR A 246 47.29 11.67 21.53
N ARG A 247 46.04 11.95 21.93
CA ARG A 247 45.53 11.55 23.27
C ARG A 247 44.02 11.81 23.46
N TYR A 248 43.43 10.99 24.34
CA TYR A 248 42.11 11.18 24.96
C TYR A 248 42.19 12.21 26.11
N ARG A 249 41.18 13.08 26.25
CA ARG A 249 40.59 13.47 27.54
C ARG A 249 39.26 14.20 27.34
N GLU A 250 38.34 14.02 28.30
CA GLU A 250 37.15 14.84 28.52
C GLU A 250 37.53 16.31 28.89
N ASP A 251 36.64 17.30 28.81
CA ASP A 251 35.58 17.50 29.81
C ASP A 251 34.26 18.05 29.23
N PRO A 252 33.11 17.81 29.90
CA PRO A 252 31.77 18.25 29.49
C PRO A 252 31.40 19.63 30.05
N ILE A 253 30.30 20.24 29.57
CA ILE A 253 29.44 21.12 30.40
C ILE A 253 28.06 21.39 29.74
N LEU A 254 26.99 20.90 30.41
CA LEU A 254 25.65 21.49 30.61
C LEU A 254 24.79 21.83 29.34
N VAL A 255 23.47 22.11 29.43
CA VAL A 255 22.59 22.49 30.55
C VAL A 255 21.17 21.89 30.41
N SER A 256 20.39 22.03 31.48
CA SER A 256 18.91 21.94 31.62
C SER A 256 18.25 20.56 31.62
N ASP A 257 18.09 20.05 32.85
CA ASP A 257 16.97 19.18 33.23
C ASP A 257 15.61 19.89 33.01
N ALA A 258 14.52 19.12 33.03
CA ALA A 258 13.15 19.63 32.98
C ALA A 258 12.64 20.08 34.37
N GLU A 259 12.03 21.27 34.44
CA GLU A 259 11.26 21.71 35.62
C GLU A 259 9.82 22.12 35.25
N THR A 260 8.92 21.16 35.55
CA THR A 260 7.81 21.28 36.51
C THR A 260 6.84 22.48 36.45
N MET A 261 5.56 22.15 36.23
CA MET A 261 4.43 22.86 36.84
C MET A 261 4.29 22.43 38.30
N ASP A 262 4.97 23.11 39.21
CA ASP A 262 4.78 22.94 40.65
C ASP A 262 3.80 24.01 41.19
N THR A 263 2.65 23.58 41.70
CA THR A 263 1.57 24.49 42.12
C THR A 263 1.72 24.90 43.58
N ASN A 264 2.26 26.09 43.83
CA ASN A 264 2.24 26.71 45.15
C ASN A 264 1.12 27.79 45.26
N VAL A 265 0.19 27.58 46.19
CA VAL A 265 -0.92 28.50 46.50
C VAL A 265 -0.86 28.90 47.97
N VAL A 266 -0.65 30.20 48.24
CA VAL A 266 -0.80 30.88 49.53
C VAL A 266 -1.17 32.34 49.18
N SER A 267 -2.17 33.03 49.73
CA SER A 267 -3.19 32.75 50.77
C SER A 267 -4.56 33.25 50.24
N SER A 268 -5.73 33.10 50.87
CA SER A 268 -6.02 33.14 52.32
C SER A 268 -7.34 32.44 52.73
N ASP A 269 -7.25 31.72 53.85
CA ASP A 269 -8.20 31.62 54.97
C ASP A 269 -9.52 30.79 54.89
N ASP A 270 -9.60 29.88 55.87
CA ASP A 270 -10.74 29.38 56.66
C ASP A 270 -11.72 28.27 56.18
N GLU A 271 -11.31 27.04 56.51
CA GLU A 271 -12.05 25.93 57.18
C GLU A 271 -12.95 24.90 56.43
N GLU A 272 -12.65 23.61 56.74
CA GLU A 272 -13.39 22.34 56.56
C GLU A 272 -13.82 21.85 55.15
N GLU A 273 -12.96 21.05 54.51
CA GLU A 273 -13.33 20.10 53.42
C GLU A 273 -13.01 18.63 53.77
N GLU A 274 -13.77 17.71 53.18
CA GLU A 274 -13.71 16.25 53.42
C GLU A 274 -12.86 15.52 52.35
N SER A 275 -12.25 14.39 52.71
CA SER A 275 -11.08 13.85 51.98
C SER A 275 -11.38 13.10 50.67
N THR A 276 -10.67 13.46 49.60
CA THR A 276 -10.53 12.63 48.37
C THR A 276 -9.10 12.11 48.19
N ALA A 277 -8.94 10.84 47.80
CA ALA A 277 -7.64 10.17 47.71
C ALA A 277 -6.87 10.49 46.41
N LYS A 278 -5.54 10.58 46.48
CA LYS A 278 -4.67 10.73 45.30
C LYS A 278 -4.64 9.44 44.49
N ALA A 279 -4.76 9.55 43.16
CA ALA A 279 -4.59 8.43 42.25
C ALA A 279 -3.11 8.01 42.15
N GLY A 280 -2.86 6.70 42.00
CA GLY A 280 -1.54 6.16 41.69
C GLY A 280 -1.26 6.11 40.17
N PRO A 281 -0.18 5.43 39.76
CA PRO A 281 0.10 5.16 38.34
C PRO A 281 -1.05 4.44 37.64
N LEU A 282 -1.12 4.59 36.31
CA LEU A 282 -1.98 3.77 35.46
C LEU A 282 -1.59 2.29 35.63
N ARG A 283 -2.60 1.41 35.72
CA ARG A 283 -2.42 -0.04 35.86
C ARG A 283 -3.46 -0.80 35.04
N THR A 284 -3.10 -1.97 34.54
CA THR A 284 -4.03 -2.90 33.88
C THR A 284 -4.85 -3.67 34.92
N LYS A 285 -6.10 -4.02 34.56
CA LYS A 285 -7.12 -4.52 35.51
C LYS A 285 -6.89 -5.98 35.92
N GLY A 286 -5.90 -6.20 36.78
CA GLY A 286 -5.43 -7.50 37.26
C GLY A 286 -3.94 -7.51 37.62
N GLU A 287 -3.21 -6.45 37.30
CA GLU A 287 -1.79 -6.25 37.57
C GLU A 287 -1.49 -6.20 39.08
N ILE A 288 -0.60 -7.10 39.54
CA ILE A 288 -0.14 -7.18 40.94
C ILE A 288 1.27 -6.58 41.01
N LEU A 289 1.46 -5.55 41.83
CA LEU A 289 2.78 -4.94 41.99
C LEU A 289 3.65 -5.71 43.00
N LEU A 290 4.98 -5.49 42.94
CA LEU A 290 5.98 -6.11 43.82
C LEU A 290 5.73 -5.90 45.33
N HIS A 291 4.99 -4.86 45.72
CA HIS A 291 4.60 -4.59 47.11
C HIS A 291 3.22 -5.16 47.51
N GLU A 292 2.52 -5.79 46.57
CA GLU A 292 1.23 -6.47 46.74
C GLU A 292 1.39 -8.00 46.76
N LEU A 293 2.62 -8.49 46.50
CA LEU A 293 3.02 -9.89 46.70
C LEU A 293 3.07 -10.27 48.19
N PRO A 294 2.80 -11.54 48.54
CA PRO A 294 2.92 -12.02 49.92
C PRO A 294 4.40 -12.02 50.39
N PRO A 295 4.67 -11.81 51.69
CA PRO A 295 6.03 -11.87 52.23
C PRO A 295 6.72 -13.22 51.98
N ILE A 296 8.00 -13.16 51.59
CA ILE A 296 8.85 -14.30 51.28
C ILE A 296 9.42 -14.88 52.57
N GLU A 297 9.24 -16.18 52.79
CA GLU A 297 9.74 -16.90 53.96
C GLU A 297 11.27 -16.98 53.99
N GLU A 298 11.86 -16.79 55.18
CA GLU A 298 13.32 -16.87 55.34
C GLU A 298 13.82 -18.32 55.32
N LEU A 299 14.50 -18.68 54.23
CA LEU A 299 15.12 -20.00 54.06
C LEU A 299 16.31 -20.17 54.99
N THR A 300 16.35 -21.30 55.70
CA THR A 300 17.44 -21.71 56.61
C THR A 300 18.07 -23.04 56.20
N ILE A 301 18.07 -23.31 54.89
CA ILE A 301 18.58 -24.54 54.26
C ILE A 301 20.11 -24.48 54.12
N THR A 302 20.79 -25.58 54.43
CA THR A 302 22.25 -25.75 54.24
C THR A 302 22.53 -27.07 53.51
N VAL A 303 23.41 -27.03 52.52
CA VAL A 303 23.80 -28.16 51.66
C VAL A 303 25.30 -28.49 51.88
N PRO A 304 25.73 -29.76 51.82
CA PRO A 304 27.16 -30.14 51.87
C PRO A 304 27.97 -29.53 50.72
N GLU A 305 29.20 -29.13 50.98
CA GLU A 305 30.08 -28.50 49.97
C GLU A 305 30.40 -29.44 48.79
N GLU A 306 30.40 -30.76 49.00
CA GLU A 306 30.56 -31.79 47.96
C GLU A 306 29.40 -31.85 46.93
N GLU A 307 28.24 -31.27 47.26
CA GLU A 307 27.05 -31.25 46.40
C GLU A 307 26.83 -29.89 45.75
N CYS A 308 27.69 -28.91 46.00
CA CYS A 308 27.57 -27.53 45.53
C CYS A 308 28.34 -27.28 44.22
N GLN A 309 27.61 -26.93 43.16
CA GLN A 309 28.18 -26.56 41.86
C GLN A 309 28.10 -25.04 41.66
N PRO A 310 29.20 -24.34 41.30
CA PRO A 310 29.14 -22.91 40.97
C PRO A 310 28.26 -22.71 39.73
N ILE A 311 27.35 -21.73 39.79
CA ILE A 311 26.41 -21.41 38.70
C ILE A 311 26.68 -20.04 38.07
N GLY A 312 27.25 -19.11 38.82
CA GLY A 312 27.39 -17.72 38.41
C GLY A 312 27.88 -16.80 39.53
N ARG A 313 27.72 -15.49 39.34
CA ARG A 313 28.09 -14.46 40.32
C ARG A 313 26.99 -13.40 40.44
N VAL A 314 26.89 -12.76 41.61
CA VAL A 314 26.03 -11.59 41.79
C VAL A 314 26.56 -10.46 40.89
N ASP A 315 25.79 -10.05 39.90
CA ASP A 315 26.15 -9.00 38.94
C ASP A 315 25.74 -7.62 39.45
N SER A 316 24.51 -7.50 39.93
CA SER A 316 23.92 -6.22 40.33
C SER A 316 22.78 -6.44 41.32
N ILE A 317 22.43 -5.36 42.04
CA ILE A 317 21.35 -5.35 43.05
C ILE A 317 20.49 -4.13 42.78
N VAL A 318 19.21 -4.35 42.48
CA VAL A 318 18.26 -3.32 42.06
C VAL A 318 17.07 -3.33 43.02
N ALA A 319 16.96 -2.29 43.84
CA ALA A 319 15.99 -2.19 44.94
C ALA A 319 16.00 -3.44 45.85
N GLN A 320 14.99 -4.31 45.74
CA GLN A 320 14.84 -5.55 46.52
C GLN A 320 15.10 -6.83 45.71
N ILE A 321 15.67 -6.72 44.51
CA ILE A 321 16.03 -7.84 43.63
C ILE A 321 17.56 -7.93 43.52
N VAL A 322 18.10 -9.13 43.68
CA VAL A 322 19.51 -9.47 43.42
C VAL A 322 19.59 -10.22 42.09
N LEU A 323 20.44 -9.75 41.18
CA LEU A 323 20.65 -10.35 39.86
C LEU A 323 21.92 -11.20 39.85
N VAL A 324 21.80 -12.47 39.47
CA VAL A 324 22.89 -13.44 39.41
C VAL A 324 23.16 -13.80 37.95
N GLN A 325 24.25 -13.29 37.38
CA GLN A 325 24.69 -13.63 36.04
C GLN A 325 25.34 -15.02 36.05
N SER A 326 24.80 -15.95 35.27
CA SER A 326 25.38 -17.28 35.08
C SER A 326 26.70 -17.27 34.30
N GLU A 327 27.48 -18.34 34.43
CA GLU A 327 28.61 -18.61 33.52
C GLU A 327 28.19 -19.45 32.30
N PRO A 328 28.80 -19.25 31.11
CA PRO A 328 28.38 -19.93 29.89
C PRO A 328 28.56 -21.45 29.94
N GLY A 329 27.65 -22.19 29.31
CA GLY A 329 27.74 -23.66 29.20
C GLY A 329 27.32 -24.46 30.44
N ILE A 330 26.70 -23.82 31.42
CA ILE A 330 26.14 -24.46 32.62
C ILE A 330 24.67 -24.87 32.37
N GLU A 331 24.22 -25.95 33.00
CA GLU A 331 22.83 -26.44 32.90
C GLU A 331 21.83 -25.42 33.46
N LEU A 332 20.74 -25.20 32.72
CA LEU A 332 19.77 -24.13 32.99
C LEU A 332 18.91 -24.45 34.22
N LEU A 333 18.85 -23.52 35.16
CA LEU A 333 18.02 -23.63 36.36
C LEU A 333 16.59 -23.15 36.09
N ASN A 334 15.63 -23.87 36.66
CA ASN A 334 14.22 -23.54 36.64
C ASN A 334 13.83 -22.68 37.86
N LEU A 335 12.67 -22.02 37.79
CA LEU A 335 12.08 -21.26 38.89
C LEU A 335 11.95 -22.10 40.17
N GLU A 336 11.87 -21.42 41.32
CA GLU A 336 11.91 -22.00 42.66
C GLU A 336 13.19 -22.77 43.07
N THR A 337 14.17 -22.95 42.18
CA THR A 337 15.50 -23.46 42.55
C THR A 337 16.14 -22.57 43.62
N VAL A 338 16.71 -23.17 44.66
CA VAL A 338 17.41 -22.44 45.71
C VAL A 338 18.86 -22.19 45.29
N LEU A 339 19.25 -20.92 45.25
CA LEU A 339 20.63 -20.48 45.09
C LEU A 339 21.29 -20.33 46.45
N PHE A 340 22.59 -20.60 46.51
CA PHE A 340 23.40 -20.58 47.73
C PHE A 340 24.64 -19.71 47.58
N LEU A 341 25.00 -19.01 48.65
CA LEU A 341 26.32 -18.42 48.85
C LEU A 341 27.18 -19.35 49.72
N ASP A 342 28.47 -19.03 49.82
CA ASP A 342 29.42 -19.66 50.75
C ASP A 342 29.47 -21.20 50.62
N ARG A 343 29.28 -21.69 49.38
CA ARG A 343 29.29 -23.12 49.01
C ARG A 343 28.27 -23.98 49.77
N GLY A 344 27.01 -23.57 49.70
CA GLY A 344 25.87 -24.28 50.29
C GLY A 344 25.60 -23.94 51.76
N LYS A 345 26.51 -23.20 52.41
CA LYS A 345 26.43 -22.88 53.84
C LYS A 345 25.38 -21.81 54.17
N ARG A 346 25.01 -20.97 53.20
CA ARG A 346 23.97 -19.92 53.34
C ARG A 346 23.10 -19.89 52.08
N PRO A 347 21.76 -19.93 52.18
CA PRO A 347 20.89 -19.73 51.03
C PRO A 347 20.88 -18.24 50.65
N LEU A 348 20.96 -17.96 49.34
CA LEU A 348 20.71 -16.64 48.78
C LEU A 348 19.20 -16.38 48.70
N GLY A 349 18.45 -17.38 48.20
CA GLY A 349 17.01 -17.33 48.00
C GLY A 349 16.55 -18.28 46.91
N LYS A 350 15.25 -18.29 46.60
CA LYS A 350 14.72 -18.95 45.40
C LYS A 350 14.88 -18.07 44.17
N ILE A 351 15.09 -18.67 43.00
CA ILE A 351 14.91 -18.00 41.72
C ILE A 351 13.43 -17.60 41.57
N PHE A 352 13.19 -16.29 41.50
CA PHE A 352 11.89 -15.67 41.29
C PHE A 352 11.58 -15.51 39.79
N ASP A 353 12.58 -15.15 38.99
CA ASP A 353 12.46 -14.91 37.55
C ASP A 353 13.81 -15.16 36.83
N VAL A 354 13.79 -15.30 35.50
CA VAL A 354 14.99 -15.56 34.67
C VAL A 354 14.95 -14.70 33.40
N ILE A 355 15.94 -13.82 33.24
CA ILE A 355 16.03 -12.88 32.11
C ILE A 355 17.33 -13.04 31.31
N GLY A 356 17.41 -12.46 30.11
CA GLY A 356 18.59 -12.47 29.27
C GLY A 356 18.69 -13.66 28.30
N GLN A 357 19.88 -13.89 27.74
CA GLN A 357 20.08 -14.90 26.69
C GLN A 357 20.15 -16.32 27.25
N VAL A 358 19.59 -17.30 26.52
CA VAL A 358 19.54 -18.73 26.93
C VAL A 358 20.94 -19.33 27.18
N ASN A 359 21.99 -18.87 26.50
CA ASN A 359 23.37 -19.34 26.72
C ASN A 359 24.04 -18.71 27.96
N ARG A 360 23.44 -17.67 28.56
CA ARG A 360 23.97 -16.98 29.75
C ARG A 360 22.86 -16.25 30.54
N PRO A 361 21.85 -16.97 31.07
CA PRO A 361 20.74 -16.36 31.81
C PRO A 361 21.19 -15.56 33.05
N ILE A 362 20.39 -14.57 33.40
CA ILE A 362 20.47 -13.81 34.64
C ILE A 362 19.32 -14.29 35.52
N TYR A 363 19.64 -14.86 36.68
CA TYR A 363 18.67 -15.36 37.64
C TYR A 363 18.31 -14.26 38.65
N CYS A 364 17.04 -13.93 38.79
CA CYS A 364 16.53 -12.91 39.71
C CYS A 364 16.14 -13.55 41.05
N VAL A 365 16.65 -13.02 42.16
CA VAL A 365 16.25 -13.41 43.53
C VAL A 365 15.58 -12.23 44.21
N LEU A 366 14.33 -12.39 44.63
CA LEU A 366 13.52 -11.36 45.27
C LEU A 366 13.61 -11.46 46.81
N PHE A 367 13.70 -10.30 47.48
CA PHE A 367 13.70 -10.15 48.94
C PHE A 367 12.51 -9.28 49.39
N ASN A 368 12.18 -9.31 50.68
CA ASN A 368 11.07 -8.51 51.23
C ASN A 368 11.38 -7.00 51.26
N SER A 369 12.66 -6.63 51.32
CA SER A 369 13.11 -5.24 51.29
C SER A 369 14.58 -5.11 50.91
N ASN A 370 14.99 -3.94 50.42
CA ASN A 370 16.41 -3.60 50.24
C ASN A 370 17.22 -3.71 51.56
N GLN A 371 16.61 -3.38 52.70
CA GLN A 371 17.25 -3.49 54.01
C GLN A 371 17.57 -4.95 54.38
N GLU A 372 16.78 -5.92 53.91
CA GLU A 372 17.05 -7.35 54.10
C GLU A 372 18.31 -7.80 53.33
N VAL A 373 18.48 -7.33 52.09
CA VAL A 373 19.67 -7.60 51.26
C VAL A 373 20.95 -7.07 51.92
N LEU A 374 20.88 -5.86 52.47
CA LEU A 374 21.97 -5.23 53.22
C LEU A 374 22.26 -5.97 54.53
N ALA A 375 21.23 -6.33 55.31
CA ALA A 375 21.38 -7.08 56.55
C ALA A 375 21.99 -8.48 56.33
N LYS A 376 21.73 -9.10 55.17
CA LYS A 376 22.30 -10.39 54.76
C LYS A 376 23.71 -10.27 54.17
N ASN A 377 24.32 -9.08 54.13
CA ASN A 377 25.66 -8.82 53.60
C ASN A 377 25.87 -9.44 52.20
N ILE A 378 24.91 -9.22 51.29
CA ILE A 378 25.01 -9.63 49.89
C ILE A 378 25.68 -8.49 49.10
N THR A 379 26.78 -8.78 48.42
CA THR A 379 27.53 -7.80 47.61
C THR A 379 27.70 -8.26 46.16
N VAL A 380 27.93 -7.29 45.27
CA VAL A 380 28.29 -7.56 43.87
C VAL A 380 29.63 -8.29 43.80
N GLY A 381 29.72 -9.27 42.91
CA GLY A 381 30.89 -10.11 42.67
C GLY A 381 30.96 -11.40 43.49
N MET A 382 30.03 -11.65 44.44
CA MET A 382 29.98 -12.89 45.20
C MET A 382 29.69 -14.11 44.30
N GLU A 383 30.38 -15.23 44.54
CA GLU A 383 30.12 -16.51 43.85
C GLU A 383 28.83 -17.16 44.35
N VAL A 384 28.01 -17.62 43.41
CA VAL A 384 26.72 -18.27 43.66
C VAL A 384 26.76 -19.72 43.20
N PHE A 385 26.18 -20.59 44.01
CA PHE A 385 26.20 -22.04 43.86
C PHE A 385 24.76 -22.59 43.79
N CYS A 386 24.58 -23.68 43.06
CA CYS A 386 23.38 -24.52 43.09
C CYS A 386 23.72 -25.89 43.68
N ALA A 387 22.71 -26.71 43.96
CA ALA A 387 22.85 -27.99 44.64
C ALA A 387 22.30 -29.15 43.77
N PRO A 388 22.93 -29.45 42.61
CA PRO A 388 22.40 -30.31 41.53
C PRO A 388 21.92 -31.70 41.92
N ARG A 389 22.34 -32.24 43.07
CA ARG A 389 21.99 -33.59 43.55
C ARG A 389 20.90 -33.60 44.63
N THR A 390 20.39 -32.42 45.01
CA THR A 390 19.37 -32.24 46.05
C THR A 390 17.99 -31.95 45.46
N GLU A 391 16.94 -32.11 46.26
CA GLU A 391 15.58 -31.68 45.93
C GLU A 391 15.41 -30.15 45.83
N HIS A 392 16.47 -29.36 46.07
CA HIS A 392 16.45 -27.89 46.05
C HIS A 392 16.88 -27.29 44.71
N THR A 393 17.28 -28.12 43.73
CA THR A 393 17.68 -27.68 42.38
C THR A 393 16.82 -28.35 41.32
N SER A 394 16.19 -27.54 40.45
CA SER A 394 15.33 -27.99 39.36
C SER A 394 15.91 -27.50 38.03
N PHE A 395 16.07 -28.42 37.07
CA PHE A 395 16.69 -28.10 35.77
C PHE A 395 15.66 -27.96 34.65
N ILE A 396 15.89 -27.00 33.75
CA ILE A 396 15.06 -26.84 32.55
C ILE A 396 15.45 -27.90 31.53
N ILE A 397 14.60 -28.91 31.38
CA ILE A 397 14.70 -29.89 30.30
C ILE A 397 14.17 -29.24 29.02
N LEU A 398 15.05 -28.78 28.12
CA LEU A 398 14.67 -28.07 26.88
C LEU A 398 13.64 -28.84 26.03
N SER A 399 13.68 -30.17 26.02
CA SER A 399 12.73 -31.02 25.29
C SER A 399 11.35 -31.13 25.95
N GLU A 400 11.20 -30.76 27.22
CA GLU A 400 9.91 -30.52 27.84
C GLU A 400 9.45 -29.07 27.65
N LEU A 401 10.36 -28.10 27.67
CA LEU A 401 10.03 -26.69 27.40
C LEU A 401 9.54 -26.49 25.96
N MET A 402 10.18 -27.12 24.96
CA MET A 402 9.68 -27.18 23.57
C MET A 402 8.38 -27.98 23.40
N ARG A 403 7.94 -28.72 24.42
CA ARG A 403 6.62 -29.39 24.47
C ARG A 403 5.55 -28.51 25.12
N MET A 404 5.94 -27.53 25.94
CA MET A 404 5.04 -26.54 26.52
C MET A 404 4.77 -25.42 25.50
N LYS A 405 3.64 -25.52 24.81
CA LYS A 405 3.14 -24.45 23.93
C LYS A 405 2.52 -23.35 24.78
N GLY A 406 3.32 -22.33 25.11
CA GLY A 406 2.78 -21.04 25.56
C GLY A 406 1.97 -20.36 24.44
N SER A 407 1.10 -19.44 24.83
CA SER A 407 0.36 -18.56 23.93
C SER A 407 0.89 -17.14 24.12
N ASP A 408 1.44 -16.54 23.07
CA ASP A 408 1.89 -15.14 23.05
C ASP A 408 0.71 -14.15 23.04
N ALA A 409 -0.48 -14.60 22.62
CA ALA A 409 -1.69 -13.79 22.62
C ALA A 409 -2.20 -13.49 24.04
N SER A 410 -2.01 -12.25 24.49
CA SER A 410 -2.76 -11.63 25.60
C SER A 410 -4.27 -11.86 25.47
N TRP A 411 -4.89 -12.38 26.53
CA TRP A 411 -6.34 -12.32 26.70
C TRP A 411 -6.76 -10.90 27.14
N MET A 412 -8.06 -10.69 27.34
CA MET A 412 -8.63 -9.44 27.86
C MET A 412 -7.93 -8.98 29.16
N ASN A 413 -7.33 -7.78 29.12
CA ASN A 413 -6.49 -7.18 30.17
C ASN A 413 -5.13 -7.87 30.40
N ASP A 414 -4.46 -8.37 29.35
CA ASP A 414 -3.10 -8.94 29.40
C ASP A 414 -2.93 -10.10 30.41
N ASN A 415 -3.98 -10.91 30.52
CA ASN A 415 -3.98 -12.17 31.26
C ASN A 415 -3.81 -13.36 30.29
N GLU A 416 -3.45 -14.55 30.76
CA GLU A 416 -3.44 -15.74 29.91
C GLU A 416 -4.86 -16.25 29.56
N PRO A 417 -5.05 -16.91 28.40
CA PRO A 417 -6.30 -17.60 28.07
C PRO A 417 -6.64 -18.70 29.10
N PRO A 418 -7.87 -18.77 29.65
CA PRO A 418 -8.21 -19.80 30.62
C PRO A 418 -8.20 -21.20 29.96
N PRO A 419 -7.78 -22.29 30.64
CA PRO A 419 -7.37 -23.56 30.00
C PRO A 419 -8.41 -24.34 29.18
N HIS A 420 -9.66 -23.86 29.11
CA HIS A 420 -10.73 -24.43 28.31
C HIS A 420 -10.97 -23.68 26.97
N MET A 421 -10.21 -22.61 26.72
CA MET A 421 -10.22 -21.83 25.47
C MET A 421 -8.85 -21.77 24.77
N VAL A 422 -7.87 -22.55 25.25
CA VAL A 422 -6.60 -22.82 24.56
C VAL A 422 -6.84 -23.85 23.45
N GLU A 423 -6.48 -23.54 22.20
CA GLU A 423 -6.75 -24.42 21.06
C GLU A 423 -5.78 -25.62 20.96
N TYR A 424 -6.31 -26.80 20.64
CA TYR A 424 -5.52 -28.02 20.47
C TYR A 424 -4.92 -28.09 19.07
N SER A 425 -3.63 -27.78 18.96
CA SER A 425 -2.82 -27.87 17.72
C SER A 425 -2.62 -29.30 17.15
N ASP A 426 -3.35 -30.32 17.64
CA ASP A 426 -3.26 -31.72 17.24
C ASP A 426 -4.65 -32.38 17.17
N ASP A 427 -4.91 -33.11 16.08
CA ASP A 427 -6.23 -33.67 15.77
C ASP A 427 -6.52 -35.00 16.49
N GLU A 428 -5.51 -35.71 17.00
CA GLU A 428 -5.74 -36.87 17.87
C GLU A 428 -6.11 -36.44 19.31
N SER A 429 -5.43 -35.42 19.85
CA SER A 429 -5.73 -34.81 21.15
C SER A 429 -7.15 -34.25 21.22
N GLU A 430 -7.57 -33.50 20.19
CA GLU A 430 -8.94 -32.95 20.11
C GLU A 430 -10.02 -34.05 20.16
N ARG A 431 -9.76 -35.18 19.51
CA ARG A 431 -10.66 -36.35 19.50
C ARG A 431 -10.72 -37.05 20.87
N TYR A 432 -9.67 -36.99 21.69
CA TYR A 432 -9.73 -37.50 23.07
C TYR A 432 -10.55 -36.59 23.98
N ALA A 433 -10.35 -35.27 23.93
CA ALA A 433 -11.14 -34.29 24.69
C ALA A 433 -12.65 -34.41 24.38
N LYS A 434 -13.01 -34.53 23.08
CA LYS A 434 -14.39 -34.73 22.61
C LYS A 434 -14.97 -36.12 22.90
N LYS A 435 -14.15 -37.12 23.24
CA LYS A 435 -14.61 -38.44 23.75
C LYS A 435 -14.92 -38.41 25.24
N GLY A 436 -14.12 -37.70 26.05
CA GLY A 436 -14.32 -37.60 27.50
C GLY A 436 -15.68 -37.01 27.87
N HIS A 437 -16.06 -35.90 27.21
CA HIS A 437 -17.31 -35.18 27.47
C HIS A 437 -18.60 -35.94 27.13
N LYS A 438 -18.54 -37.11 26.47
CA LYS A 438 -19.72 -37.92 26.09
C LYS A 438 -20.14 -38.99 27.10
N LYS A 439 -19.56 -39.01 28.31
CA LYS A 439 -19.91 -39.98 29.38
C LYS A 439 -20.55 -39.39 30.65
N GLY A 440 -20.84 -38.08 30.70
CA GLY A 440 -21.14 -37.36 31.94
C GLY A 440 -22.47 -36.60 32.02
N THR A 441 -23.58 -37.14 31.50
CA THR A 441 -24.90 -36.45 31.55
C THR A 441 -26.02 -37.32 32.13
N ASN A 442 -26.27 -37.21 33.45
CA ASN A 442 -27.57 -37.49 34.11
C ASN A 442 -27.55 -37.22 35.64
N ALA A 443 -27.83 -35.98 36.05
CA ALA A 443 -28.28 -35.60 37.39
C ALA A 443 -29.04 -34.25 37.29
N LYS A 444 -29.77 -33.84 38.34
CA LYS A 444 -30.70 -32.69 38.27
C LYS A 444 -30.29 -31.48 39.12
N ASP A 445 -30.64 -30.31 38.57
CA ASP A 445 -30.89 -28.99 39.19
C ASP A 445 -31.65 -29.09 40.54
N PRO A 446 -31.49 -28.17 41.53
CA PRO A 446 -31.81 -26.74 41.36
C PRO A 446 -30.97 -25.70 42.15
N SER A 447 -30.24 -24.81 41.45
CA SER A 447 -30.16 -23.35 41.75
C SER A 447 -29.04 -22.62 41.00
N GLY A 448 -29.38 -21.77 40.04
CA GLY A 448 -28.46 -20.83 39.38
C GLY A 448 -29.20 -20.01 38.32
N GLN A 449 -28.97 -18.69 38.25
CA GLN A 449 -29.67 -17.84 37.29
C GLN A 449 -28.95 -17.80 35.93
N ASN A 450 -29.73 -17.83 34.84
CA ASN A 450 -29.21 -17.81 33.47
C ASN A 450 -28.46 -16.51 33.16
N MET A 451 -27.20 -16.64 32.72
CA MET A 451 -26.53 -15.67 31.85
C MET A 451 -26.04 -16.45 30.62
N GLN A 452 -26.58 -16.17 29.44
CA GLN A 452 -26.15 -16.78 28.19
C GLN A 452 -25.08 -15.89 27.54
N PRO A 453 -23.89 -16.42 27.17
CA PRO A 453 -22.95 -15.71 26.31
C PRO A 453 -23.60 -15.38 24.95
N GLN A 454 -23.42 -14.15 24.47
CA GLN A 454 -24.07 -13.68 23.25
C GLN A 454 -23.22 -13.92 21.99
N HIS A 455 -23.90 -14.38 20.94
CA HIS A 455 -23.61 -14.26 19.50
C HIS A 455 -22.16 -14.41 18.98
N SER A 456 -21.94 -15.49 18.23
CA SER A 456 -20.78 -15.66 17.33
C SER A 456 -20.76 -14.61 16.20
N PRO A 457 -19.59 -14.14 15.73
CA PRO A 457 -19.47 -13.11 14.67
C PRO A 457 -20.24 -13.40 13.37
N GLN A 458 -20.33 -14.67 12.98
CA GLN A 458 -21.05 -15.10 11.76
C GLN A 458 -22.56 -14.78 11.80
N GLN A 459 -23.17 -14.67 12.99
CA GLN A 459 -24.58 -14.29 13.11
C GLN A 459 -24.81 -12.80 12.84
N TYR A 460 -23.89 -11.92 13.24
CA TYR A 460 -23.98 -10.48 12.96
C TYR A 460 -23.99 -10.20 11.45
N GLN A 461 -23.10 -10.86 10.69
CA GLN A 461 -23.06 -10.73 9.23
C GLN A 461 -24.34 -11.24 8.54
N GLN A 462 -24.92 -12.36 9.02
CA GLN A 462 -26.20 -12.84 8.49
C GLN A 462 -27.37 -11.92 8.87
N GLN A 463 -27.36 -11.31 10.04
CA GLN A 463 -28.46 -10.45 10.51
C GLN A 463 -28.47 -9.06 9.84
N MET A 464 -27.31 -8.54 9.41
CA MET A 464 -27.20 -7.34 8.56
C MET A 464 -27.57 -7.58 7.08
N SER A 465 -27.75 -8.82 6.63
CA SER A 465 -27.93 -9.14 5.21
C SER A 465 -29.19 -8.54 4.57
N SER A 466 -30.20 -8.14 5.36
CA SER A 466 -31.49 -7.61 4.91
C SER A 466 -31.84 -6.20 5.39
N SER A 467 -30.93 -5.47 6.03
CA SER A 467 -31.18 -4.11 6.54
C SER A 467 -30.67 -3.05 5.56
N GLU A 468 -31.59 -2.38 4.85
CA GLU A 468 -31.29 -1.18 4.06
C GLU A 468 -30.95 0.01 4.98
N LEU A 469 -29.89 0.76 4.67
CA LEU A 469 -29.55 1.99 5.39
C LEU A 469 -30.65 3.04 5.18
N LYS A 470 -31.15 3.61 6.29
CA LYS A 470 -32.16 4.68 6.24
C LYS A 470 -31.73 5.87 7.09
N VAL A 471 -31.28 6.92 6.42
CA VAL A 471 -30.99 8.23 7.05
C VAL A 471 -32.31 8.94 7.37
N LEU A 472 -32.48 9.35 8.63
CA LEU A 472 -33.66 10.10 9.10
C LEU A 472 -33.33 11.59 9.11
N SER A 473 -33.60 12.28 7.99
CA SER A 473 -33.35 13.71 7.82
C SER A 473 -34.50 14.36 7.04
N PRO A 474 -34.95 15.59 7.40
CA PRO A 474 -35.98 16.30 6.65
C PRO A 474 -35.56 16.64 5.21
N ASN A 475 -34.24 16.65 4.96
CA ASN A 475 -33.67 16.93 3.64
C ASN A 475 -33.62 15.69 2.73
N VAL A 476 -34.01 14.50 3.21
CA VAL A 476 -33.90 13.24 2.48
C VAL A 476 -35.29 12.66 2.22
N ARG A 477 -35.59 12.38 0.95
CA ARG A 477 -36.88 11.87 0.47
C ARG A 477 -36.67 10.54 -0.25
N TYR A 478 -37.12 9.45 0.37
CA TYR A 478 -37.12 8.11 -0.24
C TYR A 478 -38.43 7.88 -1.01
N SER A 479 -38.31 7.49 -2.28
CA SER A 479 -39.40 7.01 -3.12
C SER A 479 -39.05 5.62 -3.67
N ASP A 480 -39.99 4.94 -4.33
CA ASP A 480 -39.73 3.61 -4.90
C ASP A 480 -38.64 3.65 -5.98
N GLY A 481 -38.60 4.70 -6.81
CA GLY A 481 -37.60 4.86 -7.87
C GLY A 481 -36.31 5.58 -7.47
N HIS A 482 -36.36 6.53 -6.52
CA HIS A 482 -35.24 7.44 -6.23
C HIS A 482 -35.06 7.74 -4.75
N ILE A 483 -33.81 7.96 -4.35
CA ILE A 483 -33.45 8.79 -3.19
C ILE A 483 -33.26 10.21 -3.72
N GLU A 484 -33.96 11.19 -3.14
CA GLU A 484 -33.69 12.61 -3.37
C GLU A 484 -33.16 13.26 -2.10
N VAL A 485 -32.13 14.09 -2.25
CA VAL A 485 -31.45 14.77 -1.14
C VAL A 485 -31.32 16.25 -1.46
N ASP A 486 -31.72 17.09 -0.52
CA ASP A 486 -31.40 18.51 -0.51
C ASP A 486 -30.07 18.73 0.23
N TYR A 487 -29.04 19.18 -0.49
CA TYR A 487 -27.64 19.11 -0.03
C TYR A 487 -26.93 20.46 -0.17
N GLN A 488 -26.17 20.87 0.86
CA GLN A 488 -25.35 22.07 0.83
C GLN A 488 -23.92 21.72 0.43
N TYR A 489 -23.54 22.03 -0.81
CA TYR A 489 -22.16 21.89 -1.26
C TYR A 489 -21.36 23.13 -0.86
N GLN A 490 -20.48 22.97 0.12
CA GLN A 490 -19.60 24.01 0.63
C GLN A 490 -18.22 23.91 -0.04
N THR A 491 -17.66 25.06 -0.41
CA THR A 491 -16.33 25.21 -1.01
C THR A 491 -15.77 26.60 -0.67
N ALA A 492 -14.59 26.95 -1.17
CA ALA A 492 -14.05 28.30 -1.05
C ALA A 492 -13.31 28.72 -2.33
N THR A 493 -13.54 29.96 -2.76
CA THR A 493 -12.77 30.61 -3.81
C THR A 493 -11.63 31.40 -3.15
N VAL A 494 -10.39 31.18 -3.61
CA VAL A 494 -9.18 31.86 -3.10
C VAL A 494 -8.70 32.88 -4.12
N LEU A 495 -8.44 34.11 -3.66
CA LEU A 495 -7.84 35.18 -4.45
C LEU A 495 -6.47 35.51 -3.84
N ALA A 496 -5.40 35.39 -4.64
CA ALA A 496 -4.05 35.78 -4.24
C ALA A 496 -3.84 37.27 -4.56
N SER A 497 -3.54 38.07 -3.52
CA SER A 497 -3.38 39.53 -3.62
C SER A 497 -1.89 39.94 -3.59
N GLY A 498 -1.03 39.16 -4.25
CA GLY A 498 0.41 39.35 -4.24
C GLY A 498 0.99 39.32 -2.82
N SER A 499 1.80 40.32 -2.48
CA SER A 499 2.41 40.46 -1.15
C SER A 499 1.43 40.71 0.00
N ALA A 500 0.14 40.97 -0.28
CA ALA A 500 -0.91 41.05 0.74
C ALA A 500 -1.50 39.68 1.15
N GLY A 501 -0.99 38.57 0.59
CA GLY A 501 -1.41 37.22 0.94
C GLY A 501 -2.74 36.80 0.28
N TYR A 502 -3.47 35.90 0.96
CA TYR A 502 -4.67 35.26 0.42
C TYR A 502 -5.96 35.85 0.98
N THR A 503 -6.90 36.20 0.10
CA THR A 503 -8.30 36.46 0.46
C THR A 503 -9.13 35.22 0.14
N VAL A 504 -9.67 34.57 1.17
CA VAL A 504 -10.50 33.36 1.03
C VAL A 504 -11.97 33.73 1.19
N LYS A 505 -12.79 33.35 0.19
CA LYS A 505 -14.25 33.54 0.19
C LYS A 505 -14.93 32.17 0.30
N PRO A 506 -15.51 31.80 1.46
CA PRO A 506 -16.38 30.63 1.57
C PRO A 506 -17.63 30.78 0.70
N GLU A 507 -18.04 29.70 0.05
CA GLU A 507 -19.21 29.66 -0.83
C GLU A 507 -20.04 28.40 -0.55
N THR A 508 -21.37 28.54 -0.52
CA THR A 508 -22.31 27.42 -0.35
C THR A 508 -23.26 27.39 -1.54
N THR A 509 -23.34 26.24 -2.21
CA THR A 509 -24.30 25.99 -3.29
C THR A 509 -25.39 25.04 -2.81
N GLU A 510 -26.63 25.51 -2.84
CA GLU A 510 -27.82 24.69 -2.59
C GLU A 510 -28.08 23.74 -3.77
N LEU A 511 -27.87 22.44 -3.55
CA LEU A 511 -28.09 21.37 -4.52
C LEU A 511 -29.33 20.54 -4.17
N SER A 512 -29.87 19.90 -5.19
CA SER A 512 -30.74 18.74 -5.07
C SER A 512 -30.07 17.59 -5.81
N ILE A 513 -29.72 16.53 -5.09
CA ILE A 513 -29.11 15.30 -5.60
C ILE A 513 -30.22 14.26 -5.76
N ARG A 514 -30.20 13.51 -6.85
CA ARG A 514 -31.13 12.41 -7.12
C ARG A 514 -30.34 11.16 -7.50
N THR A 515 -30.63 10.05 -6.82
CA THR A 515 -29.99 8.76 -7.07
C THR A 515 -31.07 7.71 -7.35
N GLU A 516 -31.01 7.08 -8.53
CA GLU A 516 -31.91 5.97 -8.88
C GLU A 516 -31.65 4.75 -7.99
N ARG A 517 -32.71 4.20 -7.36
CA ARG A 517 -32.66 3.04 -6.47
C ARG A 517 -32.71 1.71 -7.22
N ASN A 518 -33.28 1.69 -8.42
CA ASN A 518 -33.31 0.52 -9.28
C ASN A 518 -31.89 0.22 -9.77
N VAL A 519 -31.34 -0.91 -9.34
CA VAL A 519 -30.02 -1.37 -9.74
C VAL A 519 -30.17 -2.20 -11.02
N PRO A 520 -29.58 -1.78 -12.16
CA PRO A 520 -29.71 -2.50 -13.42
C PRO A 520 -28.95 -3.82 -13.40
N ARG A 521 -29.40 -4.78 -14.20
CA ARG A 521 -28.64 -5.99 -14.47
C ARG A 521 -27.46 -5.64 -15.38
N LEU A 522 -26.25 -5.71 -14.84
CA LEU A 522 -25.03 -5.23 -15.50
C LEU A 522 -24.40 -6.29 -16.41
N GLY A 523 -24.13 -5.89 -17.65
CA GLY A 523 -23.18 -6.57 -18.52
C GLY A 523 -21.79 -5.95 -18.44
N LEU A 524 -20.74 -6.77 -18.40
CA LEU A 524 -19.35 -6.35 -18.44
C LEU A 524 -18.65 -7.04 -19.63
N MET A 525 -18.29 -6.26 -20.65
CA MET A 525 -17.57 -6.77 -21.82
C MET A 525 -16.08 -6.42 -21.73
N LEU A 526 -15.23 -7.43 -21.64
CA LEU A 526 -13.78 -7.24 -21.50
C LEU A 526 -13.06 -7.30 -22.85
N VAL A 527 -12.27 -6.28 -23.19
CA VAL A 527 -11.26 -6.40 -24.25
C VAL A 527 -10.02 -7.00 -23.60
N GLY A 528 -9.53 -8.13 -24.12
CA GLY A 528 -8.52 -8.96 -23.45
C GLY A 528 -9.12 -9.96 -22.45
N TRP A 529 -10.31 -10.49 -22.72
CA TRP A 529 -11.02 -11.41 -21.80
C TRP A 529 -10.23 -12.69 -21.49
N GLY A 530 -9.45 -13.19 -22.44
CA GLY A 530 -8.53 -14.32 -22.26
C GLY A 530 -7.18 -13.93 -21.63
N GLY A 531 -6.99 -12.69 -21.21
CA GLY A 531 -5.85 -12.25 -20.40
C GLY A 531 -5.88 -12.79 -18.97
N ASN A 532 -4.81 -12.55 -18.21
CA ASN A 532 -4.70 -13.01 -16.82
C ASN A 532 -5.83 -12.40 -15.96
N ASN A 533 -6.00 -11.08 -16.02
CA ASN A 533 -7.10 -10.37 -15.35
C ASN A 533 -8.50 -10.88 -15.76
N GLY A 534 -8.77 -10.99 -17.07
CA GLY A 534 -10.11 -11.32 -17.56
C GLY A 534 -10.54 -12.75 -17.20
N SER A 535 -9.61 -13.71 -17.26
CA SER A 535 -9.85 -15.08 -16.81
C SER A 535 -9.96 -15.18 -15.28
N THR A 536 -9.13 -14.43 -14.53
CA THR A 536 -9.18 -14.36 -13.07
C THR A 536 -10.50 -13.76 -12.57
N LEU A 537 -10.99 -12.66 -13.15
CA LEU A 537 -12.30 -12.09 -12.82
C LEU A 537 -13.44 -13.09 -13.08
N THR A 538 -13.42 -13.75 -14.24
CA THR A 538 -14.46 -14.72 -14.61
C THR A 538 -14.49 -15.91 -13.65
N ALA A 539 -13.32 -16.37 -13.21
CA ALA A 539 -13.20 -17.41 -12.18
C ALA A 539 -13.66 -16.91 -10.81
N ALA A 540 -13.31 -15.68 -10.41
CA ALA A 540 -13.69 -15.09 -9.13
C ALA A 540 -15.22 -14.88 -9.01
N LEU A 541 -15.88 -14.47 -10.10
CA LEU A 541 -17.34 -14.34 -10.18
C LEU A 541 -18.03 -15.71 -10.03
N GLU A 542 -17.60 -16.71 -10.80
CA GLU A 542 -18.12 -18.08 -10.71
C GLU A 542 -17.87 -18.70 -9.31
N ALA A 543 -16.73 -18.40 -8.68
CA ALA A 543 -16.37 -18.92 -7.36
C ALA A 543 -17.18 -18.29 -6.22
N ASN A 544 -17.34 -16.96 -6.21
CA ASN A 544 -18.14 -16.24 -5.22
C ASN A 544 -19.62 -16.62 -5.34
N LYS A 545 -20.18 -16.58 -6.56
CA LYS A 545 -21.59 -16.94 -6.85
C LYS A 545 -21.96 -18.37 -6.44
N ARG A 546 -20.99 -19.29 -6.39
CA ARG A 546 -21.16 -20.68 -5.92
C ARG A 546 -20.71 -20.91 -4.47
N GLY A 547 -20.19 -19.88 -3.80
CA GLY A 547 -19.66 -19.96 -2.43
C GLY A 547 -18.51 -20.96 -2.27
N LEU A 548 -17.65 -21.09 -3.29
CA LEU A 548 -16.66 -22.16 -3.36
C LEU A 548 -15.59 -22.09 -2.27
N GLU A 549 -15.12 -23.27 -1.89
CA GLU A 549 -14.06 -23.49 -0.93
C GLU A 549 -13.04 -24.47 -1.51
N TRP A 550 -11.75 -24.25 -1.27
CA TRP A 550 -10.66 -25.09 -1.77
C TRP A 550 -9.55 -25.20 -0.72
N ARG A 551 -8.81 -26.32 -0.74
CA ARG A 551 -7.68 -26.51 0.16
C ARG A 551 -6.40 -25.92 -0.46
N THR A 552 -5.64 -25.20 0.37
CA THR A 552 -4.24 -24.86 0.10
C THR A 552 -3.34 -25.60 1.10
N ARG A 553 -2.05 -25.29 1.15
CA ARG A 553 -1.14 -25.84 2.18
C ARG A 553 -1.43 -25.28 3.58
N GLN A 554 -2.03 -24.10 3.65
CA GLN A 554 -2.30 -23.33 4.87
C GLN A 554 -3.68 -23.62 5.48
N GLY A 555 -4.55 -24.39 4.80
CA GLY A 555 -5.87 -24.76 5.32
C GLY A 555 -6.96 -24.79 4.25
N LEU A 556 -8.19 -24.48 4.67
CA LEU A 556 -9.34 -24.30 3.79
C LEU A 556 -9.52 -22.81 3.47
N GLN A 557 -9.52 -22.46 2.19
CA GLN A 557 -9.79 -21.12 1.68
C GLN A 557 -11.21 -21.03 1.13
N LYS A 558 -11.78 -19.83 1.13
CA LYS A 558 -13.15 -19.53 0.67
C LYS A 558 -13.14 -18.37 -0.33
N ALA A 559 -13.99 -18.46 -1.34
CA ALA A 559 -14.24 -17.36 -2.28
C ALA A 559 -14.66 -16.09 -1.53
N ASN A 560 -14.08 -14.97 -1.94
CA ASN A 560 -14.27 -13.64 -1.35
C ASN A 560 -13.95 -12.54 -2.38
N TRP A 561 -14.09 -11.28 -1.98
CA TRP A 561 -13.80 -10.08 -2.78
C TRP A 561 -12.74 -9.17 -2.13
N TYR A 562 -11.75 -9.74 -1.44
CA TYR A 562 -10.67 -8.93 -0.84
C TYR A 562 -9.92 -8.11 -1.89
N GLY A 563 -9.54 -6.88 -1.51
CA GLY A 563 -8.92 -5.89 -2.40
C GLY A 563 -9.92 -4.99 -3.14
N SER A 564 -11.20 -5.35 -3.23
CA SER A 564 -12.25 -4.47 -3.76
C SER A 564 -12.70 -3.47 -2.69
N ILE A 565 -12.71 -2.18 -3.01
CA ILE A 565 -13.24 -1.16 -2.09
C ILE A 565 -14.76 -1.23 -1.97
N THR A 566 -15.50 -1.53 -3.04
CA THR A 566 -16.96 -1.61 -2.97
C THR A 566 -17.43 -2.81 -2.15
N GLN A 567 -16.75 -3.96 -2.24
CA GLN A 567 -17.19 -5.21 -1.62
C GLN A 567 -16.48 -5.55 -0.30
N SER A 568 -15.26 -5.06 -0.06
CA SER A 568 -14.45 -5.44 1.13
C SER A 568 -13.98 -4.27 2.00
N SER A 569 -14.34 -3.01 1.69
CA SER A 569 -14.06 -1.86 2.57
C SER A 569 -15.31 -1.31 3.26
N THR A 570 -15.08 -0.57 4.34
CA THR A 570 -16.12 0.08 5.14
C THR A 570 -16.10 1.61 5.00
N VAL A 571 -17.17 2.24 5.49
CA VAL A 571 -17.37 3.68 5.62
C VAL A 571 -17.88 3.97 7.04
N LEU A 572 -17.30 4.97 7.71
CA LEU A 572 -17.80 5.49 8.98
C LEU A 572 -19.12 6.23 8.72
N LEU A 573 -20.19 5.89 9.44
CA LEU A 573 -21.43 6.67 9.42
C LEU A 573 -21.33 7.88 10.37
N GLY A 574 -20.92 7.61 11.60
CA GLY A 574 -20.86 8.48 12.77
C GLY A 574 -20.84 7.62 14.04
N SER A 575 -21.01 8.20 15.22
CA SER A 575 -20.94 7.49 16.50
C SER A 575 -22.28 6.91 16.98
N ASP A 576 -22.22 5.90 17.85
CA ASP A 576 -23.38 5.31 18.53
C ASP A 576 -23.76 6.03 19.85
N ALA A 577 -24.74 5.48 20.58
CA ALA A 577 -25.19 6.04 21.86
C ALA A 577 -24.18 5.93 23.02
N SER A 578 -23.03 5.28 22.81
CA SER A 578 -21.88 5.23 23.71
C SER A 578 -20.68 6.04 23.18
N GLY A 579 -20.84 6.76 22.06
CA GLY A 579 -19.79 7.53 21.42
C GLY A 579 -18.82 6.70 20.58
N GLN A 580 -19.09 5.41 20.34
CA GLN A 580 -18.20 4.55 19.54
C GLN A 580 -18.52 4.64 18.05
N ASP A 581 -17.48 4.64 17.21
CA ASP A 581 -17.61 4.70 15.74
C ASP A 581 -18.45 3.54 15.16
N VAL A 582 -19.43 3.87 14.31
CA VAL A 582 -20.26 2.91 13.58
C VAL A 582 -19.87 2.84 12.11
N TYR A 583 -19.21 1.75 11.73
CA TYR A 583 -18.83 1.44 10.35
C TYR A 583 -19.87 0.54 9.65
N ILE A 584 -20.11 0.77 8.36
CA ILE A 584 -20.86 -0.15 7.48
C ILE A 584 -20.04 -0.52 6.23
N PRO A 585 -20.32 -1.65 5.56
CA PRO A 585 -19.71 -1.95 4.26
C PRO A 585 -20.07 -0.89 3.21
N MET A 586 -19.12 -0.54 2.34
CA MET A 586 -19.29 0.53 1.35
C MET A 586 -20.50 0.30 0.43
N ASN A 587 -20.73 -0.94 -0.04
CA ASN A 587 -21.91 -1.34 -0.83
C ASN A 587 -23.26 -1.32 -0.08
N LYS A 588 -23.32 -0.88 1.18
CA LYS A 588 -24.56 -0.67 1.95
C LYS A 588 -24.93 0.80 2.16
N LEU A 589 -24.05 1.73 1.75
CA LEU A 589 -24.32 3.16 1.85
C LEU A 589 -25.32 3.65 0.78
N VAL A 590 -25.27 3.09 -0.43
CA VAL A 590 -26.25 3.31 -1.52
C VAL A 590 -26.50 2.01 -2.29
N PRO A 591 -27.63 1.84 -2.99
CA PRO A 591 -27.86 0.69 -3.86
C PRO A 591 -26.78 0.57 -4.95
N MET A 592 -26.09 -0.57 -4.99
CA MET A 592 -25.00 -0.90 -5.92
C MET A 592 -25.27 -2.25 -6.61
N VAL A 593 -24.62 -2.48 -7.76
CA VAL A 593 -24.58 -3.78 -8.44
C VAL A 593 -23.96 -4.84 -7.53
N ASN A 594 -24.64 -5.97 -7.41
CA ASN A 594 -24.12 -7.19 -6.79
C ASN A 594 -23.16 -7.90 -7.78
N PRO A 595 -21.90 -8.20 -7.41
CA PRO A 595 -20.96 -8.90 -8.28
C PRO A 595 -21.52 -10.19 -8.88
N ASP A 596 -22.25 -10.98 -8.09
CA ASP A 596 -22.78 -12.27 -8.54
C ASP A 596 -23.75 -12.16 -9.72
N ASP A 597 -24.40 -11.00 -9.92
CA ASP A 597 -25.41 -10.78 -10.97
C ASP A 597 -24.83 -10.19 -12.27
N ILE A 598 -23.51 -9.90 -12.30
CA ILE A 598 -22.80 -9.40 -13.48
C ILE A 598 -22.71 -10.50 -14.55
N VAL A 599 -23.07 -10.16 -15.79
CA VAL A 599 -22.90 -11.03 -16.97
C VAL A 599 -21.62 -10.64 -17.71
N VAL A 600 -20.66 -11.56 -17.84
CA VAL A 600 -19.40 -11.30 -18.55
C VAL A 600 -19.41 -11.90 -19.96
N ASP A 601 -18.92 -11.10 -20.92
CA ASP A 601 -18.58 -11.48 -22.30
C ASP A 601 -17.30 -10.68 -22.67
N GLY A 602 -16.82 -10.76 -23.91
CA GLY A 602 -15.67 -9.97 -24.34
C GLY A 602 -14.91 -10.52 -25.54
N TRP A 603 -13.79 -9.89 -25.85
CA TRP A 603 -12.94 -10.16 -27.00
C TRP A 603 -11.52 -10.50 -26.55
N ASP A 604 -10.81 -11.35 -27.29
CA ASP A 604 -9.37 -11.59 -27.13
C ASP A 604 -8.77 -11.97 -28.49
N ILE A 605 -7.53 -11.55 -28.74
CA ILE A 605 -6.81 -11.93 -29.96
C ILE A 605 -6.45 -13.42 -30.00
N SER A 606 -6.52 -14.14 -28.86
CA SER A 606 -6.38 -15.60 -28.79
C SER A 606 -7.70 -16.33 -28.62
N SER A 607 -7.85 -17.48 -29.28
CA SER A 607 -9.07 -18.29 -29.36
C SER A 607 -9.34 -19.19 -28.14
N LEU A 608 -8.43 -19.19 -27.16
CA LEU A 608 -8.56 -20.03 -25.95
C LEU A 608 -9.85 -19.72 -25.21
N ASN A 609 -10.54 -20.77 -24.77
CA ASN A 609 -11.64 -20.64 -23.84
C ASN A 609 -11.13 -20.14 -22.47
N ILE A 610 -12.02 -19.62 -21.63
CA ILE A 610 -11.63 -18.99 -20.37
C ILE A 610 -11.04 -20.01 -19.37
N GLY A 611 -11.34 -21.30 -19.50
CA GLY A 611 -10.74 -22.37 -18.70
C GLY A 611 -9.26 -22.57 -19.00
N ASP A 612 -8.91 -22.70 -20.29
CA ASP A 612 -7.52 -22.83 -20.75
C ASP A 612 -6.75 -21.50 -20.58
N ALA A 613 -7.43 -20.36 -20.71
CA ALA A 613 -6.85 -19.05 -20.44
C ALA A 613 -6.47 -18.88 -18.96
N MET A 614 -7.32 -19.33 -18.03
CA MET A 614 -7.03 -19.37 -16.59
C MET A 614 -5.84 -20.29 -16.27
N GLN A 615 -5.77 -21.47 -16.88
CA GLN A 615 -4.61 -22.38 -16.75
C GLN A 615 -3.32 -21.74 -17.29
N ARG A 616 -3.38 -21.07 -18.45
CA ARG A 616 -2.28 -20.28 -19.04
C ARG A 616 -1.84 -19.11 -18.16
N ALA A 617 -2.76 -18.48 -17.44
CA ALA A 617 -2.48 -17.33 -16.58
C ALA A 617 -1.71 -17.70 -15.31
N GLN A 618 -1.88 -18.93 -14.80
CA GLN A 618 -1.22 -19.48 -13.61
C GLN A 618 -1.44 -18.68 -12.30
N VAL A 619 -2.51 -17.87 -12.24
CA VAL A 619 -2.84 -16.99 -11.10
C VAL A 619 -3.50 -17.74 -9.93
N LEU A 620 -4.36 -18.71 -10.24
CA LEU A 620 -5.25 -19.34 -9.24
C LEU A 620 -4.76 -20.70 -8.79
N GLU A 621 -5.03 -21.03 -7.53
CA GLU A 621 -4.78 -22.36 -6.95
C GLU A 621 -5.44 -23.48 -7.76
N VAL A 622 -4.72 -24.58 -8.01
CA VAL A 622 -5.18 -25.67 -8.89
C VAL A 622 -6.50 -26.27 -8.39
N GLY A 623 -6.64 -26.43 -7.08
CA GLY A 623 -7.88 -26.92 -6.44
C GLY A 623 -9.08 -25.97 -6.54
N LEU A 624 -8.89 -24.71 -6.93
CA LEU A 624 -9.96 -23.82 -7.37
C LEU A 624 -10.16 -23.92 -8.89
N GLN A 625 -9.09 -23.94 -9.68
CA GLN A 625 -9.16 -24.08 -11.13
C GLN A 625 -10.01 -25.28 -11.54
N ASP A 626 -9.76 -26.46 -10.97
CA ASP A 626 -10.51 -27.69 -11.26
C ASP A 626 -12.03 -27.56 -11.00
N GLN A 627 -12.42 -26.78 -9.99
CA GLN A 627 -13.84 -26.58 -9.62
C GLN A 627 -14.59 -25.63 -10.55
N VAL A 628 -13.89 -24.73 -11.25
CA VAL A 628 -14.48 -23.74 -12.18
C VAL A 628 -14.23 -24.08 -13.65
N TYR A 629 -13.19 -24.85 -13.97
CA TYR A 629 -12.76 -25.16 -15.35
C TYR A 629 -13.89 -25.68 -16.24
N LYS A 630 -14.70 -26.64 -15.76
CA LYS A 630 -15.83 -27.20 -16.52
C LYS A 630 -16.85 -26.14 -16.98
N ARG A 631 -16.99 -25.04 -16.24
CA ARG A 631 -17.86 -23.91 -16.59
C ARG A 631 -17.12 -22.91 -17.48
N LEU A 632 -15.92 -22.49 -17.08
CA LEU A 632 -15.11 -21.51 -17.82
C LEU A 632 -14.68 -21.99 -19.21
N ALA A 633 -14.49 -23.29 -19.40
CA ALA A 633 -14.18 -23.88 -20.71
C ALA A 633 -15.33 -23.80 -21.73
N GLN A 634 -16.55 -23.47 -21.28
CA GLN A 634 -17.70 -23.20 -22.15
C GLN A 634 -17.72 -21.75 -22.66
N LEU A 635 -16.96 -20.86 -22.02
CA LEU A 635 -16.87 -19.44 -22.35
C LEU A 635 -15.70 -19.22 -23.31
N ARG A 636 -15.92 -18.47 -24.40
CA ARG A 636 -14.91 -18.21 -25.43
C ARG A 636 -14.92 -16.73 -25.82
N PRO A 637 -13.75 -16.06 -25.90
CA PRO A 637 -13.69 -14.70 -26.40
C PRO A 637 -14.16 -14.57 -27.85
N ARG A 638 -14.90 -13.50 -28.12
CA ARG A 638 -15.16 -13.00 -29.48
C ARG A 638 -13.84 -12.61 -30.15
N ARG A 639 -13.84 -12.60 -31.48
CA ARG A 639 -12.67 -12.18 -32.28
C ARG A 639 -12.35 -10.72 -31.98
N SER A 640 -11.10 -10.43 -31.63
CA SER A 640 -10.67 -9.06 -31.35
C SER A 640 -10.10 -8.37 -32.59
N ILE A 641 -10.03 -7.05 -32.57
CA ILE A 641 -9.10 -6.31 -33.41
C ILE A 641 -7.67 -6.69 -32.97
N TYR A 642 -6.78 -6.88 -33.94
CA TYR A 642 -5.34 -7.02 -33.74
C TYR A 642 -4.63 -6.10 -34.72
N ASP A 643 -3.73 -5.28 -34.20
CA ASP A 643 -2.86 -4.40 -34.97
C ASP A 643 -1.42 -4.63 -34.49
N PRO A 644 -0.51 -5.15 -35.35
CA PRO A 644 0.86 -5.45 -34.95
C PRO A 644 1.69 -4.20 -34.66
N ASP A 645 1.28 -3.02 -35.14
CA ASP A 645 2.02 -1.76 -34.96
C ASP A 645 1.70 -1.07 -33.63
N PHE A 646 0.69 -1.56 -32.89
CA PHE A 646 0.30 -1.00 -31.59
C PHE A 646 0.79 -1.79 -30.37
N ILE A 647 0.90 -3.12 -30.45
CA ILE A 647 1.38 -3.97 -29.35
C ILE A 647 2.73 -4.61 -29.67
N ALA A 648 3.38 -5.26 -28.70
CA ALA A 648 4.70 -5.86 -28.94
C ALA A 648 4.64 -6.95 -30.01
N ALA A 649 5.57 -6.95 -30.97
CA ALA A 649 5.65 -7.97 -32.03
C ALA A 649 5.73 -9.42 -31.51
N ASN A 650 6.21 -9.61 -30.27
CA ASN A 650 6.23 -10.91 -29.57
C ASN A 650 4.83 -11.45 -29.19
N GLN A 651 3.75 -10.75 -29.57
CA GLN A 651 2.35 -11.18 -29.42
C GLN A 651 1.77 -11.81 -30.69
N ALA A 652 2.50 -11.81 -31.82
CA ALA A 652 1.99 -12.35 -33.10
C ALA A 652 1.54 -13.82 -32.99
N ASP A 653 2.31 -14.68 -32.31
CA ASP A 653 1.98 -16.09 -32.08
C ASP A 653 0.71 -16.32 -31.25
N ARG A 654 0.19 -15.27 -30.57
CA ARG A 654 -1.05 -15.29 -29.79
C ARG A 654 -2.29 -14.93 -30.63
N ALA A 655 -2.11 -14.32 -31.81
CA ALA A 655 -3.19 -13.65 -32.56
C ALA A 655 -3.92 -14.56 -33.57
N ASP A 656 -4.59 -15.62 -33.10
CA ASP A 656 -5.35 -16.56 -33.94
C ASP A 656 -6.87 -16.26 -34.05
N ASN A 657 -7.37 -15.29 -33.28
CA ASN A 657 -8.81 -14.96 -33.13
C ASN A 657 -9.10 -13.50 -33.51
N THR A 658 -8.84 -13.13 -34.76
CA THR A 658 -8.85 -11.72 -35.21
C THR A 658 -10.04 -11.35 -36.10
N ILE A 659 -10.41 -10.06 -36.09
CA ILE A 659 -11.37 -9.46 -37.05
C ILE A 659 -10.59 -8.94 -38.28
N PRO A 660 -10.77 -9.51 -39.48
CA PRO A 660 -10.17 -9.00 -40.71
C PRO A 660 -10.94 -7.80 -41.25
N GLY A 661 -10.32 -7.06 -42.17
CA GLY A 661 -10.90 -5.90 -42.85
C GLY A 661 -10.24 -4.58 -42.45
N THR A 662 -10.84 -3.48 -42.89
CA THR A 662 -10.48 -2.11 -42.51
C THR A 662 -10.89 -1.79 -41.07
N ARG A 663 -10.28 -0.75 -40.49
CA ARG A 663 -10.63 -0.20 -39.17
C ARG A 663 -12.12 0.18 -39.07
N TYR A 664 -12.75 0.60 -40.17
CA TYR A 664 -14.18 0.90 -40.21
C TYR A 664 -15.07 -0.37 -40.21
N GLU A 665 -14.70 -1.42 -40.94
CA GLU A 665 -15.39 -2.73 -40.88
C GLU A 665 -15.22 -3.38 -39.49
N GLN A 666 -14.03 -3.26 -38.90
CA GLN A 666 -13.75 -3.67 -37.52
C GLN A 666 -14.62 -2.92 -36.51
N TYR A 667 -14.72 -1.59 -36.62
CA TYR A 667 -15.64 -0.77 -35.82
C TYR A 667 -17.09 -1.25 -35.94
N GLN A 668 -17.57 -1.50 -37.17
CA GLN A 668 -18.94 -2.00 -37.40
C GLN A 668 -19.17 -3.37 -36.74
N GLN A 669 -18.17 -4.26 -36.75
CA GLN A 669 -18.25 -5.55 -36.08
C GLN A 669 -18.26 -5.43 -34.55
N ILE A 670 -17.47 -4.52 -33.95
CA ILE A 670 -17.53 -4.27 -32.50
C ILE A 670 -18.88 -3.67 -32.08
N VAL A 671 -19.41 -2.68 -32.83
CA VAL A 671 -20.76 -2.12 -32.60
C VAL A 671 -21.82 -3.21 -32.68
N LYS A 672 -21.69 -4.16 -33.63
CA LYS A 672 -22.58 -5.32 -33.72
C LYS A 672 -22.43 -6.26 -32.52
N ASP A 673 -21.21 -6.62 -32.11
CA ASP A 673 -20.98 -7.52 -30.97
C ASP A 673 -21.60 -6.97 -29.67
N ILE A 674 -21.52 -5.67 -29.44
CA ILE A 674 -22.15 -4.99 -28.31
C ILE A 674 -23.68 -5.14 -28.35
N ARG A 675 -24.31 -4.95 -29.53
CA ARG A 675 -25.76 -5.13 -29.73
C ARG A 675 -26.19 -6.58 -29.55
N ASP A 676 -25.45 -7.51 -30.16
CA ASP A 676 -25.69 -8.95 -30.06
C ASP A 676 -25.58 -9.41 -28.60
N PHE A 677 -24.60 -8.92 -27.83
CA PHE A 677 -24.48 -9.19 -26.39
C PHE A 677 -25.66 -8.61 -25.58
N LYS A 678 -26.01 -7.33 -25.76
CA LYS A 678 -27.18 -6.70 -25.11
C LYS A 678 -28.45 -7.54 -25.33
N GLN A 679 -28.71 -7.92 -26.59
CA GLN A 679 -29.90 -8.70 -26.97
C GLN A 679 -29.91 -10.13 -26.40
N GLN A 680 -28.78 -10.84 -26.44
CA GLN A 680 -28.70 -12.24 -26.02
C GLN A 680 -28.68 -12.40 -24.49
N SER A 681 -28.05 -11.48 -23.78
CA SER A 681 -27.89 -11.56 -22.32
C SER A 681 -29.11 -11.02 -21.57
N GLY A 682 -29.79 -10.00 -22.09
CA GLY A 682 -30.87 -9.29 -21.40
C GLY A 682 -30.37 -8.44 -20.23
N VAL A 683 -29.27 -7.71 -20.44
CA VAL A 683 -28.71 -6.74 -19.48
C VAL A 683 -29.21 -5.32 -19.80
N ASP A 684 -29.45 -4.51 -18.78
CA ASP A 684 -30.02 -3.16 -18.95
C ASP A 684 -28.93 -2.11 -19.22
N LYS A 685 -27.72 -2.33 -18.69
CA LYS A 685 -26.53 -1.50 -18.93
C LYS A 685 -25.33 -2.37 -19.29
N VAL A 686 -24.40 -1.80 -20.05
CA VAL A 686 -23.12 -2.44 -20.40
C VAL A 686 -21.96 -1.51 -20.10
N VAL A 687 -20.99 -2.00 -19.34
CA VAL A 687 -19.64 -1.46 -19.23
C VAL A 687 -18.74 -2.24 -20.18
N ILE A 688 -17.95 -1.54 -20.99
CA ILE A 688 -16.87 -2.11 -21.80
C ILE A 688 -15.56 -1.67 -21.15
N LEU A 689 -14.66 -2.63 -20.89
CA LEU A 689 -13.43 -2.35 -20.16
C LEU A 689 -12.22 -2.98 -20.86
N TRP A 690 -11.21 -2.16 -21.15
CA TRP A 690 -9.95 -2.61 -21.72
C TRP A 690 -9.04 -3.17 -20.64
N THR A 691 -8.75 -4.46 -20.73
CA THR A 691 -7.72 -5.15 -19.92
C THR A 691 -6.79 -6.00 -20.81
N ALA A 692 -6.72 -5.65 -22.09
CA ALA A 692 -5.78 -6.23 -23.04
C ALA A 692 -4.38 -5.61 -22.88
N ASN A 693 -3.45 -6.12 -23.67
CA ASN A 693 -2.08 -5.62 -23.79
C ASN A 693 -1.99 -4.09 -23.77
N THR A 694 -0.97 -3.57 -23.10
CA THR A 694 -0.57 -2.17 -23.23
C THR A 694 -0.19 -1.88 -24.68
N GLU A 695 -0.88 -0.94 -25.33
CA GLU A 695 -0.48 -0.42 -26.64
C GLU A 695 0.62 0.65 -26.49
N ARG A 696 1.30 1.00 -27.59
CA ARG A 696 2.04 2.28 -27.66
C ARG A 696 1.06 3.46 -27.60
N PHE A 697 1.58 4.67 -27.40
CA PHE A 697 0.77 5.87 -27.67
C PHE A 697 0.50 6.03 -29.17
N ALA A 698 -0.70 6.49 -29.50
CA ALA A 698 -1.03 7.07 -30.80
C ALA A 698 -0.57 8.53 -30.82
N GLU A 699 -0.09 9.01 -31.97
CA GLU A 699 0.24 10.43 -32.13
C GLU A 699 -1.04 11.28 -32.19
N VAL A 700 -1.08 12.38 -31.43
CA VAL A 700 -2.19 13.36 -31.50
C VAL A 700 -1.90 14.33 -32.63
N GLN A 701 -2.71 14.31 -33.68
CA GLN A 701 -2.47 15.05 -34.93
C GLN A 701 -3.73 15.80 -35.38
N GLU A 702 -3.57 17.08 -35.73
CA GLU A 702 -4.65 17.92 -36.25
C GLU A 702 -5.24 17.34 -37.53
N GLY A 703 -6.57 17.34 -37.64
CA GLY A 703 -7.27 16.77 -38.79
C GLY A 703 -7.35 15.24 -38.79
N VAL A 704 -6.71 14.56 -37.84
CA VAL A 704 -6.71 13.09 -37.71
C VAL A 704 -7.51 12.61 -36.52
N ASN A 705 -7.19 13.09 -35.31
CA ASN A 705 -7.81 12.60 -34.06
C ASN A 705 -8.06 13.70 -33.00
N THR A 706 -7.87 14.97 -33.37
CA THR A 706 -8.15 16.16 -32.55
C THR A 706 -9.63 16.46 -32.34
N THR A 707 -10.51 16.02 -33.24
CA THR A 707 -11.97 16.21 -33.11
C THR A 707 -12.72 14.91 -33.41
N MET A 708 -13.97 14.81 -32.96
CA MET A 708 -14.89 13.72 -33.30
C MET A 708 -15.07 13.59 -34.82
N ALA A 709 -15.17 14.72 -35.52
CA ALA A 709 -15.32 14.76 -36.97
C ALA A 709 -14.05 14.32 -37.72
N ASP A 710 -12.87 14.51 -37.12
CA ASP A 710 -11.60 13.99 -37.63
C ASP A 710 -11.50 12.48 -37.41
N LEU A 711 -11.78 11.98 -36.19
CA LEU A 711 -11.79 10.55 -35.90
C LEU A 711 -12.72 9.76 -36.81
N GLU A 712 -13.94 10.25 -37.02
CA GLU A 712 -14.89 9.62 -37.94
C GLU A 712 -14.38 9.57 -39.38
N ARG A 713 -13.56 10.54 -39.80
CA ARG A 713 -12.95 10.60 -41.14
C ARG A 713 -11.78 9.63 -41.23
N SER A 714 -10.86 9.70 -40.27
CA SER A 714 -9.66 8.85 -40.16
C SER A 714 -10.00 7.37 -40.06
N LEU A 715 -11.05 7.02 -39.30
CA LEU A 715 -11.58 5.66 -39.22
C LEU A 715 -12.05 5.14 -40.59
N LYS A 716 -12.82 5.95 -41.33
CA LYS A 716 -13.31 5.62 -42.69
C LYS A 716 -12.19 5.63 -43.73
N GLN A 717 -11.13 6.39 -43.51
CA GLN A 717 -9.90 6.43 -44.32
C GLN A 717 -8.87 5.35 -43.91
N ASN A 718 -9.17 4.51 -42.92
CA ASN A 718 -8.29 3.44 -42.42
C ASN A 718 -6.93 3.95 -41.89
N HIS A 719 -6.88 5.18 -41.36
CA HIS A 719 -5.64 5.85 -40.91
C HIS A 719 -4.87 5.04 -39.85
N SER A 720 -3.53 5.11 -39.84
CA SER A 720 -2.68 4.31 -38.95
C SER A 720 -2.86 4.67 -37.47
N GLU A 721 -2.88 5.96 -37.13
CA GLU A 721 -2.99 6.45 -35.74
C GLU A 721 -4.41 6.35 -35.13
N ILE A 722 -5.23 5.42 -35.63
CA ILE A 722 -6.49 5.00 -35.04
C ILE A 722 -6.28 3.60 -34.47
N SER A 723 -5.96 3.53 -33.18
CA SER A 723 -5.59 2.28 -32.51
C SER A 723 -6.80 1.35 -32.32
N PRO A 724 -6.57 0.05 -32.10
CA PRO A 724 -7.62 -0.87 -31.66
C PRO A 724 -8.39 -0.35 -30.44
N SER A 725 -7.72 0.18 -29.41
CA SER A 725 -8.41 0.76 -28.25
C SER A 725 -9.25 1.99 -28.60
N THR A 726 -8.81 2.86 -29.52
CA THR A 726 -9.64 3.97 -30.05
C THR A 726 -10.92 3.45 -30.71
N ILE A 727 -10.83 2.38 -31.52
CA ILE A 727 -11.98 1.78 -32.19
C ILE A 727 -12.99 1.22 -31.18
N PHE A 728 -12.52 0.52 -30.14
CA PHE A 728 -13.37 0.03 -29.05
C PHE A 728 -14.04 1.17 -28.27
N ALA A 729 -13.32 2.26 -27.98
CA ALA A 729 -13.89 3.44 -27.32
C ALA A 729 -14.97 4.10 -28.18
N MET A 730 -14.72 4.35 -29.47
CA MET A 730 -15.69 4.91 -30.40
C MET A 730 -16.95 4.03 -30.53
N ALA A 731 -16.79 2.70 -30.57
CA ALA A 731 -17.90 1.77 -30.65
C ALA A 731 -18.74 1.75 -29.36
N ALA A 732 -18.08 1.79 -28.19
CA ALA A 732 -18.75 1.88 -26.89
C ALA A 732 -19.56 3.18 -26.74
N ILE A 733 -18.97 4.32 -27.11
CA ILE A 733 -19.60 5.65 -27.04
C ILE A 733 -20.82 5.72 -27.97
N ALA A 734 -20.69 5.26 -29.22
CA ALA A 734 -21.80 5.21 -30.17
C ALA A 734 -22.97 4.32 -29.68
N GLU A 735 -22.65 3.27 -28.93
CA GLU A 735 -23.61 2.37 -28.28
C GLU A 735 -24.11 2.83 -26.90
N LYS A 736 -23.69 4.04 -26.46
CA LYS A 736 -23.96 4.64 -25.14
C LYS A 736 -23.61 3.72 -23.97
N CYS A 737 -22.59 2.89 -24.15
CA CYS A 737 -21.96 2.10 -23.10
C CYS A 737 -20.96 2.96 -22.32
N ILE A 738 -20.65 2.56 -21.09
CA ILE A 738 -19.52 3.12 -20.35
C ILE A 738 -18.25 2.47 -20.89
N TYR A 739 -17.20 3.25 -21.22
CA TYR A 739 -15.91 2.72 -21.65
C TYR A 739 -14.81 3.04 -20.64
N ILE A 740 -14.08 2.01 -20.19
CA ILE A 740 -13.04 2.15 -19.17
C ILE A 740 -11.71 1.60 -19.70
N ASN A 741 -10.66 2.41 -19.69
CA ASN A 741 -9.31 2.00 -20.10
C ASN A 741 -8.48 1.58 -18.88
N GLY A 742 -8.23 0.27 -18.75
CA GLY A 742 -7.39 -0.31 -17.69
C GLY A 742 -5.90 -0.37 -18.01
N SER A 743 -5.48 0.12 -19.18
CA SER A 743 -4.08 0.12 -19.66
C SER A 743 -3.61 1.56 -19.94
N PRO A 744 -2.30 1.84 -20.05
CA PRO A 744 -1.78 3.22 -19.99
C PRO A 744 -1.77 3.96 -21.33
N GLN A 745 -2.12 3.33 -22.46
CA GLN A 745 -2.10 4.02 -23.75
C GLN A 745 -3.13 5.15 -23.79
N ASN A 746 -2.84 6.22 -24.54
CA ASN A 746 -3.65 7.43 -24.66
C ASN A 746 -4.92 7.24 -25.51
N THR A 747 -5.74 6.23 -25.19
CA THR A 747 -7.01 5.89 -25.87
C THR A 747 -7.92 7.12 -26.04
N PHE A 748 -7.92 8.01 -25.04
CA PHE A 748 -8.74 9.20 -24.96
C PHE A 748 -8.08 10.43 -25.61
N VAL A 749 -7.67 10.29 -26.87
CA VAL A 749 -7.31 11.42 -27.74
C VAL A 749 -8.46 12.45 -27.80
N PRO A 750 -8.22 13.75 -28.06
CA PRO A 750 -9.22 14.80 -27.84
C PRO A 750 -10.56 14.58 -28.54
N GLY A 751 -10.56 14.02 -29.76
CA GLY A 751 -11.80 13.69 -30.47
C GLY A 751 -12.64 12.59 -29.81
N VAL A 752 -12.05 11.67 -29.02
CA VAL A 752 -12.79 10.64 -28.27
C VAL A 752 -13.48 11.27 -27.06
N VAL A 753 -12.84 12.26 -26.43
CA VAL A 753 -13.44 13.05 -25.34
C VAL A 753 -14.62 13.86 -25.88
N GLU A 754 -14.44 14.57 -27.01
CA GLU A 754 -15.52 15.29 -27.69
C GLU A 754 -16.68 14.35 -28.07
N MET A 755 -16.38 13.16 -28.61
CA MET A 755 -17.40 12.15 -28.94
C MET A 755 -18.15 11.66 -27.70
N ALA A 756 -17.45 11.42 -26.58
CA ALA A 756 -18.08 11.01 -25.32
C ALA A 756 -18.99 12.10 -24.74
N GLU A 757 -18.61 13.36 -24.86
CA GLU A 757 -19.46 14.52 -24.48
C GLU A 757 -20.65 14.68 -25.42
N HIS A 758 -20.46 14.55 -26.74
CA HIS A 758 -21.54 14.64 -27.74
C HIS A 758 -22.62 13.55 -27.57
N TYR A 759 -22.22 12.30 -27.34
CA TYR A 759 -23.17 11.19 -27.17
C TYR A 759 -23.77 11.11 -25.76
N GLY A 760 -23.19 11.81 -24.77
CA GLY A 760 -23.53 11.67 -23.36
C GLY A 760 -23.14 10.31 -22.78
N ALA A 761 -22.02 9.75 -23.25
CA ALA A 761 -21.49 8.46 -22.80
C ALA A 761 -20.33 8.66 -21.82
N PHE A 762 -20.17 7.74 -20.86
CA PHE A 762 -19.13 7.86 -19.84
C PHE A 762 -17.82 7.18 -20.23
N ILE A 763 -16.71 7.87 -19.98
CA ILE A 763 -15.34 7.40 -20.18
C ILE A 763 -14.50 7.55 -18.90
N ALA A 764 -13.59 6.62 -18.66
CA ALA A 764 -12.66 6.65 -17.54
C ALA A 764 -11.35 5.89 -17.83
N GLY A 765 -10.27 6.28 -17.15
CA GLY A 765 -8.94 5.71 -17.28
C GLY A 765 -7.92 6.57 -16.53
N ASP A 766 -6.60 6.38 -16.67
CA ASP A 766 -5.92 5.30 -17.41
C ASP A 766 -5.01 4.47 -16.48
N ASP A 767 -4.78 3.21 -16.87
CA ASP A 767 -3.97 2.16 -16.21
C ASP A 767 -4.36 1.77 -14.76
N PHE A 768 -4.60 0.48 -14.47
CA PHE A 768 -5.03 0.03 -13.13
C PHE A 768 -4.03 0.35 -12.02
N LYS A 769 -4.46 1.00 -10.94
CA LYS A 769 -3.62 1.29 -9.75
C LYS A 769 -3.60 0.11 -8.76
N SER A 770 -2.95 -0.99 -9.16
CA SER A 770 -2.87 -2.26 -8.40
C SER A 770 -1.97 -2.19 -7.15
N GLY A 771 -0.67 -2.45 -7.30
CA GLY A 771 0.32 -2.55 -6.21
C GLY A 771 1.19 -1.30 -6.05
N GLN A 772 2.44 -1.35 -6.52
CA GLN A 772 3.48 -0.30 -6.39
C GLN A 772 2.95 1.14 -6.47
N THR A 773 2.25 1.50 -7.55
CA THR A 773 1.76 2.88 -7.76
C THR A 773 0.71 3.29 -6.73
N LYS A 774 -0.10 2.35 -6.24
CA LYS A 774 -1.10 2.59 -5.18
C LYS A 774 -0.41 2.96 -3.85
N LEU A 775 0.65 2.22 -3.51
CA LEU A 775 1.48 2.51 -2.34
C LEU A 775 2.27 3.83 -2.50
N LYS A 776 2.83 4.11 -3.70
CA LYS A 776 3.48 5.40 -4.01
C LYS A 776 2.55 6.59 -3.77
N SER A 777 1.30 6.50 -4.25
CA SER A 777 0.26 7.53 -4.03
C SER A 777 -0.26 7.64 -2.59
N VAL A 778 0.27 6.84 -1.66
CA VAL A 778 0.08 6.99 -0.20
C VAL A 778 1.35 7.53 0.45
N LEU A 779 2.52 6.97 0.10
CA LEU A 779 3.80 7.35 0.73
C LEU A 779 4.20 8.80 0.41
N VAL A 780 4.04 9.25 -0.83
CA VAL A 780 4.42 10.63 -1.20
C VAL A 780 3.45 11.65 -0.58
N ASP A 781 2.16 11.32 -0.53
CA ASP A 781 1.10 12.10 0.15
C ASP A 781 1.41 12.23 1.65
N PHE A 782 1.78 11.13 2.31
CA PHE A 782 2.24 11.09 3.71
C PHE A 782 3.51 11.92 3.94
N LEU A 783 4.59 11.69 3.18
CA LEU A 783 5.88 12.35 3.40
C LEU A 783 5.77 13.87 3.22
N VAL A 784 5.16 14.32 2.13
CA VAL A 784 4.98 15.76 1.85
C VAL A 784 4.04 16.43 2.85
N SER A 785 2.98 15.74 3.29
CA SER A 785 2.08 16.24 4.34
C SER A 785 2.75 16.29 5.73
N ALA A 786 3.74 15.43 5.99
CA ALA A 786 4.53 15.42 7.22
C ALA A 786 5.68 16.47 7.20
N GLY A 787 5.83 17.25 6.13
CA GLY A 787 6.93 18.21 6.00
C GLY A 787 8.29 17.58 5.66
N ILE A 788 8.30 16.33 5.20
CA ILE A 788 9.49 15.62 4.73
C ILE A 788 9.60 15.82 3.21
N LYS A 789 10.80 16.08 2.68
CA LYS A 789 11.03 16.35 1.26
C LYS A 789 11.62 15.13 0.54
N PRO A 790 10.82 14.27 -0.12
CA PRO A 790 11.34 13.34 -1.12
C PRO A 790 12.25 14.07 -2.13
N VAL A 791 13.48 13.58 -2.30
CA VAL A 791 14.45 14.08 -3.29
C VAL A 791 14.85 13.04 -4.32
N SER A 792 14.69 11.75 -4.02
CA SER A 792 14.82 10.67 -5.00
C SER A 792 13.79 9.56 -4.76
N ILE A 793 13.21 9.04 -5.85
CA ILE A 793 12.23 7.97 -5.88
C ILE A 793 12.62 7.00 -7.02
N VAL A 794 13.03 5.78 -6.67
CA VAL A 794 13.53 4.79 -7.64
C VAL A 794 12.68 3.52 -7.59
N SER A 795 11.88 3.29 -8.64
CA SER A 795 10.86 2.22 -8.69
C SER A 795 11.20 1.11 -9.68
N TYR A 796 11.92 0.09 -9.23
CA TYR A 796 12.17 -1.14 -9.99
C TYR A 796 10.97 -2.09 -9.97
N ASN A 797 10.81 -2.87 -11.04
CA ASN A 797 9.78 -3.89 -11.19
C ASN A 797 10.30 -5.06 -12.03
N HIS A 798 9.89 -6.28 -11.71
CA HIS A 798 9.97 -7.39 -12.66
C HIS A 798 8.81 -8.37 -12.53
N LEU A 799 8.38 -8.93 -13.67
CA LEU A 799 7.26 -9.87 -13.79
C LEU A 799 7.43 -10.81 -15.00
N GLY A 800 6.83 -12.00 -14.93
CA GLY A 800 6.98 -13.07 -15.92
C GLY A 800 5.72 -13.40 -16.73
N ASN A 801 4.61 -12.71 -16.46
CA ASN A 801 3.35 -12.86 -17.17
C ASN A 801 3.35 -12.19 -18.56
N ASN A 802 2.22 -12.25 -19.28
CA ASN A 802 2.11 -11.70 -20.63
C ASN A 802 2.15 -10.16 -20.69
N ASP A 803 1.80 -9.44 -19.60
CA ASP A 803 2.00 -7.99 -19.55
C ASP A 803 3.51 -7.66 -19.49
N GLY A 804 4.26 -8.35 -18.63
CA GLY A 804 5.73 -8.28 -18.63
C GLY A 804 6.35 -8.61 -19.99
N LYS A 805 5.85 -9.64 -20.68
CA LYS A 805 6.30 -10.01 -22.04
C LYS A 805 6.01 -8.89 -23.05
N ASN A 806 4.85 -8.23 -22.96
CA ASN A 806 4.48 -7.11 -23.84
C ASN A 806 5.30 -5.85 -23.53
N LEU A 807 5.46 -5.51 -22.25
CA LEU A 807 6.24 -4.38 -21.74
C LEU A 807 7.75 -4.56 -21.89
N SER A 808 8.23 -5.67 -22.46
CA SER A 808 9.64 -5.80 -22.86
C SER A 808 9.97 -5.00 -24.13
N ALA A 809 8.97 -4.47 -24.84
CA ALA A 809 9.14 -3.64 -26.03
C ALA A 809 9.15 -2.13 -25.66
N PRO A 810 10.11 -1.31 -26.15
CA PRO A 810 10.29 0.06 -25.66
C PRO A 810 9.08 0.99 -25.80
N GLN A 811 8.30 0.87 -26.88
CA GLN A 811 7.14 1.74 -27.12
C GLN A 811 6.00 1.48 -26.13
N GLN A 812 5.72 0.21 -25.85
CA GLN A 812 4.71 -0.21 -24.87
C GLN A 812 5.21 0.02 -23.43
N PHE A 813 6.52 -0.10 -23.17
CA PHE A 813 7.12 0.33 -21.91
C PHE A 813 6.93 1.84 -21.67
N ARG A 814 7.19 2.70 -22.67
CA ARG A 814 7.08 4.16 -22.55
C ARG A 814 5.70 4.62 -22.09
N SER A 815 4.63 3.96 -22.56
CA SER A 815 3.26 4.22 -22.07
C SER A 815 3.14 3.94 -20.56
N LYS A 816 3.65 2.80 -20.11
CA LYS A 816 3.63 2.38 -18.70
C LYS A 816 4.55 3.23 -17.81
N GLU A 817 5.65 3.74 -18.36
CA GLU A 817 6.60 4.65 -17.72
C GLU A 817 5.93 5.99 -17.39
N ILE A 818 5.34 6.66 -18.37
CA ILE A 818 4.63 7.94 -18.18
C ILE A 818 3.53 7.80 -17.12
N SER A 819 2.70 6.76 -17.20
CA SER A 819 1.62 6.52 -16.22
C SER A 819 2.10 6.23 -14.79
N LYS A 820 3.39 5.93 -14.59
CA LYS A 820 4.00 5.65 -13.29
C LYS A 820 4.80 6.82 -12.72
N SER A 821 5.25 7.75 -13.56
CA SER A 821 6.01 8.93 -13.14
C SER A 821 5.08 10.03 -12.63
N ASN A 822 4.05 10.40 -13.40
CA ASN A 822 3.19 11.57 -13.15
C ASN A 822 2.28 11.50 -11.90
N VAL A 823 2.47 10.47 -11.05
CA VAL A 823 1.65 10.20 -9.85
C VAL A 823 2.13 10.99 -8.61
N VAL A 824 3.22 11.76 -8.74
CA VAL A 824 3.82 12.55 -7.64
C VAL A 824 3.64 14.06 -7.84
N ASP A 825 3.32 14.49 -9.06
CA ASP A 825 3.39 15.88 -9.51
C ASP A 825 2.47 16.82 -8.72
N ASP A 826 1.25 16.38 -8.40
CA ASP A 826 0.28 17.15 -7.62
C ASP A 826 0.61 17.24 -6.12
N MET A 827 1.49 16.36 -5.62
CA MET A 827 2.01 16.43 -4.25
C MET A 827 3.21 17.37 -4.17
N VAL A 828 4.16 17.25 -5.11
CA VAL A 828 5.28 18.20 -5.26
C VAL A 828 4.75 19.64 -5.41
N ALA A 829 3.82 19.86 -6.35
CA ALA A 829 3.21 21.16 -6.59
C ALA A 829 2.32 21.67 -5.43
N SER A 830 2.00 20.85 -4.42
CA SER A 830 1.19 21.28 -3.27
C SER A 830 1.98 21.97 -2.17
N ASN A 831 3.31 21.85 -2.14
CA ASN A 831 4.13 22.28 -1.01
C ASN A 831 5.35 23.12 -1.42
N HIS A 832 5.09 24.40 -1.71
CA HIS A 832 6.11 25.43 -2.02
C HIS A 832 7.03 25.82 -0.84
N ILE A 833 6.97 25.11 0.30
CA ILE A 833 7.93 25.25 1.42
C ILE A 833 9.04 24.19 1.26
N LEU A 834 8.71 23.03 0.68
CA LEU A 834 9.67 21.97 0.40
C LEU A 834 10.26 22.08 -1.00
N TYR A 835 9.46 22.44 -2.00
CA TYR A 835 9.87 22.47 -3.41
C TYR A 835 9.83 23.89 -3.99
N GLU A 836 10.93 24.32 -4.61
CA GLU A 836 10.96 25.52 -5.43
C GLU A 836 10.11 25.32 -6.72
N PRO A 837 9.71 26.41 -7.42
CA PRO A 837 9.04 26.29 -8.71
C PRO A 837 9.84 25.45 -9.71
N GLU A 838 9.17 24.48 -10.35
CA GLU A 838 9.78 23.51 -11.27
C GLU A 838 10.79 22.53 -10.64
N GLU A 839 10.95 22.51 -9.31
CA GLU A 839 11.74 21.49 -8.61
C GLU A 839 10.93 20.19 -8.48
N HIS A 840 11.53 19.07 -8.89
CA HIS A 840 10.99 17.71 -8.72
C HIS A 840 12.05 16.77 -8.14
N PRO A 841 11.66 15.72 -7.40
CA PRO A 841 12.60 14.65 -7.02
C PRO A 841 13.09 13.86 -8.24
N ASP A 842 14.31 13.33 -8.16
CA ASP A 842 14.83 12.34 -9.13
C ASP A 842 13.86 11.15 -9.21
N HIS A 843 13.22 10.94 -10.36
CA HIS A 843 12.18 9.91 -10.49
C HIS A 843 12.54 8.90 -11.58
N CYS A 844 12.88 7.67 -11.16
CA CYS A 844 13.25 6.57 -12.06
C CYS A 844 12.22 5.44 -11.97
N VAL A 845 11.78 4.93 -13.12
CA VAL A 845 10.83 3.81 -13.23
C VAL A 845 11.43 2.76 -14.14
N VAL A 846 11.53 1.52 -13.64
CA VAL A 846 12.07 0.38 -14.42
C VAL A 846 11.09 -0.79 -14.38
N ILE A 847 10.89 -1.43 -15.53
CA ILE A 847 10.18 -2.71 -15.66
C ILE A 847 11.06 -3.67 -16.46
N LYS A 848 11.21 -4.92 -16.00
CA LYS A 848 11.92 -5.99 -16.71
C LYS A 848 11.05 -7.25 -16.80
N TYR A 849 11.14 -7.95 -17.93
CA TYR A 849 10.53 -9.25 -18.12
C TYR A 849 11.43 -10.34 -17.52
N VAL A 850 10.90 -11.08 -16.53
CA VAL A 850 11.59 -12.17 -15.83
C VAL A 850 10.63 -13.36 -15.76
N PRO A 851 10.66 -14.29 -16.73
CA PRO A 851 9.64 -15.35 -16.87
C PRO A 851 9.37 -16.16 -15.60
N TYR A 852 10.41 -16.42 -14.80
CA TYR A 852 10.36 -17.31 -13.65
C TYR A 852 9.34 -16.91 -12.56
N VAL A 853 9.05 -15.61 -12.39
CA VAL A 853 8.10 -15.16 -11.34
C VAL A 853 6.64 -15.21 -11.79
N GLY A 854 6.35 -15.48 -13.05
CA GLY A 854 4.97 -15.52 -13.56
C GLY A 854 4.18 -14.25 -13.25
N ASP A 855 3.01 -14.39 -12.66
CA ASP A 855 2.15 -13.26 -12.22
C ASP A 855 2.58 -12.62 -10.89
N SER A 856 3.51 -13.26 -10.15
CA SER A 856 4.08 -12.82 -8.87
C SER A 856 5.09 -11.69 -9.07
N LYS A 857 4.61 -10.59 -9.64
CA LYS A 857 5.36 -9.36 -9.92
C LYS A 857 6.05 -8.87 -8.65
N ARG A 858 7.36 -8.61 -8.74
CA ARG A 858 8.11 -7.92 -7.69
C ARG A 858 8.20 -6.43 -7.97
N ALA A 859 8.07 -5.64 -6.92
CA ALA A 859 8.39 -4.23 -6.87
C ALA A 859 9.50 -4.02 -5.84
N MET A 860 10.46 -3.17 -6.18
CA MET A 860 11.50 -2.71 -5.28
C MET A 860 11.58 -1.20 -5.45
N ASP A 861 11.22 -0.48 -4.39
CA ASP A 861 11.11 0.97 -4.40
C ASP A 861 12.02 1.56 -3.32
N GLU A 862 12.84 2.54 -3.70
CA GLU A 862 13.61 3.37 -2.77
C GLU A 862 13.02 4.79 -2.76
N TYR A 863 12.79 5.34 -1.56
CA TYR A 863 12.41 6.73 -1.35
C TYR A 863 13.46 7.37 -0.45
N THR A 864 14.30 8.24 -1.00
CA THR A 864 15.26 9.05 -0.22
C THR A 864 14.75 10.48 -0.12
N SER A 865 14.69 10.97 1.11
CA SER A 865 14.10 12.25 1.48
C SER A 865 15.04 13.06 2.37
N GLN A 866 15.03 14.38 2.20
CA GLN A 866 15.66 15.31 3.13
C GLN A 866 14.74 15.58 4.33
N ILE A 867 15.36 15.70 5.50
CA ILE A 867 14.75 16.09 6.78
C ILE A 867 15.57 17.23 7.42
N MET A 868 15.21 17.63 8.65
CA MET A 868 15.82 18.79 9.31
C MET A 868 17.36 18.72 9.37
N LEU A 869 17.99 19.91 9.34
CA LEU A 869 19.45 20.10 9.50
C LEU A 869 20.33 19.34 8.49
N GLY A 870 19.79 18.97 7.32
CA GLY A 870 20.51 18.21 6.30
C GLY A 870 20.56 16.69 6.55
N GLY A 871 19.85 16.20 7.56
CA GLY A 871 19.60 14.78 7.73
C GLY A 871 18.82 14.19 6.55
N HIS A 872 18.90 12.87 6.39
CA HIS A 872 18.18 12.15 5.34
C HIS A 872 17.39 10.98 5.95
N ASN A 873 16.25 10.67 5.34
CA ASN A 873 15.45 9.47 5.59
C ASN A 873 15.37 8.65 4.29
N THR A 874 15.68 7.35 4.37
CA THR A 874 15.60 6.45 3.22
C THR A 874 14.71 5.26 3.56
N LEU A 875 13.68 5.02 2.74
CA LEU A 875 12.77 3.89 2.86
C LEU A 875 13.01 2.93 1.68
N VAL A 876 13.48 1.72 1.97
CA VAL A 876 13.66 0.65 0.98
C VAL A 876 12.53 -0.36 1.13
N ILE A 877 11.73 -0.55 0.08
CA ILE A 877 10.48 -1.32 0.12
C ILE A 877 10.52 -2.41 -0.94
N HIS A 878 10.49 -3.68 -0.52
CA HIS A 878 10.23 -4.82 -1.41
C HIS A 878 8.78 -5.28 -1.27
N ASN A 879 8.05 -5.36 -2.39
CA ASN A 879 6.64 -5.73 -2.43
C ASN A 879 6.41 -6.86 -3.46
N THR A 880 5.87 -7.99 -2.98
CA THR A 880 5.41 -9.10 -3.83
C THR A 880 3.93 -8.90 -4.16
N CYS A 881 3.65 -8.60 -5.43
CA CYS A 881 2.33 -8.36 -5.97
C CYS A 881 1.91 -9.53 -6.86
N GLU A 882 0.90 -10.30 -6.48
CA GLU A 882 0.18 -11.16 -7.44
C GLU A 882 -0.72 -10.25 -8.28
N ASP A 883 -0.20 -9.75 -9.41
CA ASP A 883 -0.72 -8.51 -10.03
C ASP A 883 -2.16 -8.67 -10.55
N SER A 884 -2.53 -9.85 -11.06
CA SER A 884 -3.91 -10.14 -11.47
C SER A 884 -4.88 -10.26 -10.29
N LEU A 885 -4.43 -10.70 -9.11
CA LEU A 885 -5.24 -10.71 -7.89
C LEU A 885 -5.43 -9.31 -7.30
N LEU A 886 -4.48 -8.40 -7.55
CA LEU A 886 -4.62 -6.98 -7.20
C LEU A 886 -5.41 -6.17 -8.25
N ALA A 887 -5.34 -6.53 -9.53
CA ALA A 887 -6.04 -5.83 -10.62
C ALA A 887 -7.51 -6.27 -10.78
N THR A 888 -7.80 -7.56 -10.58
CA THR A 888 -9.16 -8.12 -10.72
C THR A 888 -10.22 -7.40 -9.87
N PRO A 889 -9.98 -7.09 -8.57
CA PRO A 889 -10.93 -6.34 -7.75
C PRO A 889 -11.12 -4.89 -8.23
N LEU A 890 -10.11 -4.27 -8.84
CA LEU A 890 -10.23 -2.92 -9.40
C LEU A 890 -11.11 -2.90 -10.65
N ILE A 891 -11.05 -3.94 -11.49
CA ILE A 891 -11.95 -4.10 -12.64
C ILE A 891 -13.42 -4.18 -12.16
N LEU A 892 -13.65 -4.90 -11.07
CA LEU A 892 -14.97 -4.99 -10.43
C LEU A 892 -15.42 -3.62 -9.88
N ASP A 893 -14.58 -2.94 -9.11
CA ASP A 893 -14.89 -1.61 -8.56
C ASP A 893 -15.12 -0.56 -9.66
N LEU A 894 -14.32 -0.58 -10.74
CA LEU A 894 -14.47 0.31 -11.90
C LEU A 894 -15.84 0.15 -12.56
N ALA A 895 -16.28 -1.09 -12.77
CA ALA A 895 -17.58 -1.38 -13.37
C ALA A 895 -18.75 -1.00 -12.43
N ILE A 896 -18.65 -1.29 -11.13
CA ILE A 896 -19.71 -1.01 -10.15
C ILE A 896 -19.84 0.50 -9.87
N LEU A 897 -18.73 1.21 -9.71
CA LEU A 897 -18.76 2.67 -9.49
C LEU A 897 -19.11 3.43 -10.78
N GLY A 898 -18.66 2.97 -11.95
CA GLY A 898 -19.10 3.51 -13.24
C GLY A 898 -20.61 3.38 -13.43
N GLU A 899 -21.19 2.22 -13.09
CA GLU A 899 -22.65 2.04 -13.07
C GLU A 899 -23.32 3.01 -12.09
N LEU A 900 -22.85 3.10 -10.84
CA LEU A 900 -23.42 4.01 -9.85
C LEU A 900 -23.39 5.47 -10.29
N CYS A 901 -22.29 5.95 -10.88
CA CYS A 901 -22.20 7.30 -11.46
C CYS A 901 -23.30 7.55 -12.48
N SER A 902 -23.65 6.55 -13.29
CA SER A 902 -24.74 6.66 -14.28
C SER A 902 -26.16 6.66 -13.70
N ARG A 903 -26.32 6.52 -12.38
CA ARG A 903 -27.60 6.66 -11.65
C ARG A 903 -27.70 7.92 -10.78
N ILE A 904 -26.63 8.69 -10.69
CA ILE A 904 -26.57 9.91 -9.87
C ILE A 904 -26.74 11.13 -10.78
N GLN A 905 -27.65 12.03 -10.39
CA GLN A 905 -27.89 13.30 -11.04
C GLN A 905 -27.90 14.43 -10.00
N ILE A 906 -27.48 15.62 -10.40
CA ILE A 906 -27.48 16.82 -9.55
C ILE A 906 -28.20 17.98 -10.22
N ARG A 907 -28.67 18.93 -9.41
CA ARG A 907 -29.31 20.17 -9.87
C ARG A 907 -29.05 21.27 -8.84
N ARG A 908 -28.83 22.52 -9.27
CA ARG A 908 -28.87 23.66 -8.33
C ARG A 908 -30.32 24.00 -8.02
N LYS A 909 -30.65 24.25 -6.75
CA LYS A 909 -32.01 24.69 -6.37
C LYS A 909 -32.35 26.07 -6.97
N GLU A 910 -31.33 26.92 -7.10
CA GLU A 910 -31.46 28.26 -7.67
C GLU A 910 -30.51 28.46 -8.88
N PRO A 911 -30.98 29.10 -9.97
CA PRO A 911 -32.34 29.54 -10.22
C PRO A 911 -33.32 28.36 -10.37
N ALA A 912 -34.54 28.52 -9.86
CA ALA A 912 -35.56 27.48 -9.90
C ALA A 912 -35.96 27.13 -11.35
N GLY A 913 -36.22 25.85 -11.60
CA GLY A 913 -36.62 25.35 -12.93
C GLY A 913 -35.49 24.76 -13.78
N GLN A 914 -34.26 24.69 -13.27
CA GLN A 914 -33.22 23.87 -13.90
C GLN A 914 -33.60 22.37 -13.92
N GLU A 915 -33.07 21.65 -14.91
CA GLU A 915 -33.18 20.19 -15.01
C GLU A 915 -32.11 19.48 -14.14
N TYR A 916 -32.24 18.16 -14.02
CA TYR A 916 -31.22 17.32 -13.39
C TYR A 916 -30.16 16.97 -14.42
N VAL A 917 -28.89 17.29 -14.14
CA VAL A 917 -27.75 16.94 -14.98
C VAL A 917 -27.01 15.72 -14.42
N PRO A 918 -26.48 14.83 -15.27
CA PRO A 918 -25.60 13.74 -14.84
C PRO A 918 -24.20 14.27 -14.47
N PHE A 919 -23.28 13.36 -14.12
CA PHE A 919 -21.84 13.64 -14.21
C PHE A 919 -21.43 14.08 -15.63
N ARG A 920 -20.28 14.76 -15.75
CA ARG A 920 -19.60 14.93 -17.05
C ARG A 920 -19.17 13.57 -17.59
N SER A 921 -18.99 13.47 -18.91
CA SER A 921 -18.60 12.22 -19.58
C SER A 921 -17.29 11.63 -19.04
N VAL A 922 -16.30 12.45 -18.67
CA VAL A 922 -15.10 11.98 -17.97
C VAL A 922 -15.39 11.74 -16.48
N LEU A 923 -15.44 10.46 -16.08
CA LEU A 923 -15.71 10.04 -14.69
C LEU A 923 -14.45 10.06 -13.82
N SER A 924 -13.91 11.26 -13.55
CA SER A 924 -12.75 11.44 -12.66
C SER A 924 -12.97 10.98 -11.21
N LEU A 925 -14.20 10.64 -10.81
CA LEU A 925 -14.45 9.97 -9.52
C LEU A 925 -13.76 8.59 -9.42
N LEU A 926 -13.48 7.95 -10.55
CA LEU A 926 -12.83 6.64 -10.61
C LEU A 926 -11.29 6.70 -10.41
N SER A 927 -10.71 7.89 -10.22
CA SER A 927 -9.25 8.13 -10.09
C SER A 927 -8.56 7.29 -9.00
N TYR A 928 -9.29 6.84 -7.96
CA TYR A 928 -8.78 5.90 -6.95
C TYR A 928 -8.25 4.59 -7.56
N LEU A 929 -8.81 4.18 -8.70
CA LEU A 929 -8.57 2.91 -9.36
C LEU A 929 -7.59 3.03 -10.55
N CYS A 930 -7.24 4.26 -10.95
CA CYS A 930 -6.38 4.58 -12.10
C CYS A 930 -5.01 5.17 -11.67
N LYS A 931 -3.95 4.95 -12.46
CA LYS A 931 -2.61 5.51 -12.21
C LYS A 931 -2.45 6.93 -12.76
N ALA A 932 -2.94 7.16 -13.97
CA ALA A 932 -2.89 8.44 -14.67
C ALA A 932 -4.33 8.90 -14.95
N PRO A 933 -5.00 9.60 -14.00
CA PRO A 933 -6.44 9.79 -14.07
C PRO A 933 -6.85 10.74 -15.19
N LEU A 934 -7.75 10.29 -16.07
CA LEU A 934 -8.43 11.18 -17.02
C LEU A 934 -9.37 12.11 -16.24
N VAL A 935 -9.21 13.42 -16.45
CA VAL A 935 -10.00 14.47 -15.80
C VAL A 935 -10.70 15.37 -16.83
N PRO A 936 -11.86 15.98 -16.52
CA PRO A 936 -12.49 16.95 -17.41
C PRO A 936 -11.55 18.09 -17.80
N GLN A 937 -11.65 18.58 -19.04
CA GLN A 937 -10.79 19.64 -19.55
C GLN A 937 -10.79 20.88 -18.63
N GLY A 938 -9.59 21.39 -18.33
CA GLY A 938 -9.39 22.54 -17.45
C GLY A 938 -9.56 22.27 -15.96
N THR A 939 -9.59 21.00 -15.52
CA THR A 939 -9.60 20.62 -14.10
C THR A 939 -8.28 19.94 -13.69
N PRO A 940 -7.81 20.10 -12.44
CA PRO A 940 -6.55 19.52 -12.00
C PRO A 940 -6.64 18.00 -11.80
N VAL A 941 -5.55 17.30 -12.09
CA VAL A 941 -5.34 15.92 -11.66
C VAL A 941 -5.05 15.92 -10.15
N VAL A 942 -5.53 14.90 -9.44
CA VAL A 942 -5.19 14.62 -8.04
C VAL A 942 -4.86 13.16 -7.94
N ASN A 943 -3.66 12.80 -7.46
CA ASN A 943 -3.19 11.40 -7.36
C ASN A 943 -3.25 10.83 -5.94
N SER A 944 -3.20 11.69 -4.91
CA SER A 944 -3.33 11.31 -3.48
C SER A 944 -4.46 10.30 -3.27
N LEU A 945 -4.09 9.09 -2.82
CA LEU A 945 -5.01 7.96 -2.77
C LEU A 945 -6.14 8.20 -1.76
N PHE A 946 -5.85 8.84 -0.63
CA PHE A 946 -6.84 9.13 0.39
C PHE A 946 -7.78 10.27 -0.03
N ARG A 947 -7.29 11.33 -0.68
CA ARG A 947 -8.17 12.37 -1.26
C ARG A 947 -9.13 11.78 -2.29
N GLN A 948 -8.66 10.84 -3.13
CA GLN A 948 -9.50 10.11 -4.09
C GLN A 948 -10.54 9.21 -3.39
N ARG A 949 -10.15 8.43 -2.37
CA ARG A 949 -11.09 7.59 -1.60
C ARG A 949 -12.17 8.43 -0.92
N THR A 950 -11.77 9.54 -0.30
CA THR A 950 -12.66 10.47 0.40
C THR A 950 -13.63 11.17 -0.56
N ALA A 951 -13.26 11.40 -1.83
CA ALA A 951 -14.18 11.90 -2.85
C ALA A 951 -15.30 10.88 -3.17
N ILE A 952 -14.97 9.60 -3.34
CA ILE A 952 -15.96 8.51 -3.53
C ILE A 952 -16.89 8.43 -2.32
N GLU A 953 -16.33 8.38 -1.12
CA GLU A 953 -17.09 8.28 0.12
C GLU A 953 -18.03 9.48 0.33
N ASN A 954 -17.54 10.71 0.18
CA ASN A 954 -18.34 11.91 0.39
C ASN A 954 -19.46 12.07 -0.65
N ILE A 955 -19.28 11.63 -1.90
CA ILE A 955 -20.37 11.61 -2.88
C ILE A 955 -21.43 10.57 -2.49
N MET A 956 -21.03 9.38 -2.03
CA MET A 956 -21.97 8.37 -1.54
C MET A 956 -22.71 8.81 -0.26
N ARG A 957 -22.04 9.51 0.66
CA ARG A 957 -22.64 10.14 1.85
C ARG A 957 -23.65 11.23 1.46
N ALA A 958 -23.28 12.10 0.51
CA ALA A 958 -24.17 13.13 -0.02
C ALA A 958 -25.43 12.54 -0.70
N CYS A 959 -25.31 11.40 -1.39
CA CYS A 959 -26.43 10.68 -2.00
C CYS A 959 -27.46 10.14 -0.98
N VAL A 960 -27.14 10.10 0.31
CA VAL A 960 -28.10 9.78 1.41
C VAL A 960 -28.28 10.93 2.41
N GLY A 961 -27.78 12.13 2.11
CA GLY A 961 -27.94 13.32 2.95
C GLY A 961 -27.10 13.34 4.23
N LEU A 962 -26.00 12.58 4.26
CA LEU A 962 -24.97 12.72 5.29
C LEU A 962 -23.92 13.76 4.84
N PRO A 963 -23.43 14.62 5.75
CA PRO A 963 -22.35 15.56 5.44
C PRO A 963 -21.02 14.82 5.27
N PRO A 964 -19.98 15.47 4.68
CA PRO A 964 -18.62 14.96 4.69
C PRO A 964 -18.12 14.67 6.11
N LEU A 965 -17.21 13.71 6.26
CA LEU A 965 -16.53 13.50 7.54
C LEU A 965 -15.58 14.68 7.83
N SER A 966 -15.68 15.23 9.04
CA SER A 966 -14.86 16.37 9.49
C SER A 966 -13.71 15.97 10.41
N HIS A 967 -13.77 14.77 11.01
CA HIS A 967 -12.84 14.25 12.02
C HIS A 967 -12.58 15.17 13.22
N MET A 968 -13.42 16.19 13.44
CA MET A 968 -13.25 17.15 14.54
C MET A 968 -13.56 16.55 15.92
N THR A 969 -14.42 15.53 15.99
CA THR A 969 -14.82 14.81 17.22
C THR A 969 -15.11 15.75 18.40
N LEU A 970 -15.93 16.78 18.19
CA LEU A 970 -16.09 17.88 19.14
C LEU A 970 -16.76 17.41 20.45
N GLU A 971 -17.68 16.46 20.32
CA GLU A 971 -18.30 15.62 21.35
C GLU A 971 -17.31 14.85 22.26
N HIS A 972 -16.02 14.80 21.91
CA HIS A 972 -14.96 14.20 22.72
C HIS A 972 -13.85 15.19 23.09
N ARG A 973 -13.99 16.47 22.71
CA ARG A 973 -13.02 17.55 22.98
C ARG A 973 -13.62 18.71 23.80
N PHE A 974 -14.95 18.80 23.86
CA PHE A 974 -15.69 19.85 24.54
C PHE A 974 -17.01 19.30 25.11
N ASP A 975 -17.43 19.78 26.27
CA ASP A 975 -18.73 19.45 26.90
C ASP A 975 -19.90 20.16 26.19
N LEU A 976 -20.08 19.89 24.91
CA LEU A 976 -21.13 20.46 24.07
C LEU A 976 -22.41 19.60 24.14
N PRO A 977 -23.60 20.21 24.36
CA PRO A 977 -24.88 19.50 24.23
C PRO A 977 -25.20 19.24 22.75
N ILE A 978 -24.57 18.22 22.17
CA ILE A 978 -24.71 17.85 20.76
C ILE A 978 -25.97 17.00 20.57
N GLY A 979 -27.06 17.70 20.28
CA GLY A 979 -28.37 17.13 19.93
C GLY A 979 -29.27 16.88 21.14
N ASP A 980 -30.55 17.24 21.00
CA ASP A 980 -31.59 16.79 21.92
C ASP A 980 -31.66 15.26 21.87
N SER A 981 -31.41 14.61 23.01
CA SER A 981 -31.54 13.16 23.19
C SER A 981 -33.01 12.73 23.28
N HIS A 982 -33.79 13.12 22.26
CA HIS A 982 -35.15 12.66 22.04
C HIS A 982 -35.14 11.14 21.89
N GLN A 983 -35.51 10.48 22.99
CA GLN A 983 -35.64 9.04 23.08
C GLN A 983 -36.40 8.49 21.88
N LEU A 984 -35.70 7.73 21.03
CA LEU A 984 -36.33 6.88 20.02
C LEU A 984 -37.14 5.81 20.76
N GLN A 985 -38.41 6.14 21.07
CA GLN A 985 -39.31 5.28 21.82
C GLN A 985 -39.56 4.01 21.04
N ALA A 986 -38.79 2.96 21.37
CA ALA A 986 -39.01 1.61 20.90
C ALA A 986 -40.41 1.17 21.32
N GLN A 987 -41.37 1.21 20.39
CA GLN A 987 -42.74 0.79 20.65
C GLN A 987 -42.72 -0.66 21.15
N PRO A 988 -43.20 -0.96 22.37
CA PRO A 988 -43.16 -2.31 22.90
C PRO A 988 -44.02 -3.23 22.03
N CYS A 989 -43.40 -4.27 21.45
CA CYS A 989 -44.04 -5.14 20.48
C CYS A 989 -45.34 -5.74 21.05
N ALA A 990 -46.48 -5.28 20.53
CA ALA A 990 -47.79 -5.66 21.03
C ALA A 990 -48.05 -7.17 20.80
N LYS A 991 -48.04 -7.95 21.88
CA LYS A 991 -48.36 -9.38 21.86
C LYS A 991 -49.74 -9.57 21.21
N LYS A 992 -49.79 -10.32 20.11
CA LYS A 992 -51.04 -10.61 19.36
C LYS A 992 -52.04 -11.37 20.24
N ALA A 993 -52.93 -10.64 20.91
CA ALA A 993 -54.12 -11.20 21.54
C ALA A 993 -55.08 -11.71 20.45
N ARG A 994 -55.27 -13.03 20.39
CA ARG A 994 -56.08 -13.70 19.37
C ARG A 994 -57.57 -13.64 19.75
N VAL A 995 -58.30 -12.70 19.18
CA VAL A 995 -59.77 -12.59 19.32
C VAL A 995 -60.43 -12.81 17.97
N ASN A 996 -61.44 -13.68 17.93
CA ASN A 996 -62.21 -13.96 16.71
C ASN A 996 -63.18 -12.79 16.42
N GLY A 997 -63.31 -12.40 15.16
CA GLY A 997 -64.27 -11.35 14.75
C GLY A 997 -65.69 -11.87 14.57
N SER A 998 -66.68 -11.01 14.81
CA SER A 998 -68.06 -11.19 14.34
C SER A 998 -68.81 -9.85 14.26
N ALA A 999 -69.66 -9.71 13.24
CA ALA A 999 -70.72 -8.71 13.07
C ALA A 999 -70.35 -7.21 13.01
N THR A 1000 -70.53 -6.62 11.83
CA THR A 1000 -71.01 -5.24 11.66
C THR A 1000 -72.50 -5.15 12.06
N PRO A 1001 -73.03 -3.97 12.40
CA PRO A 1001 -73.72 -3.20 11.34
C PRO A 1001 -73.66 -1.65 11.46
N ALA A 1002 -73.64 -1.02 10.28
CA ALA A 1002 -74.38 0.16 9.80
C ALA A 1002 -74.62 1.45 10.67
N PRO A 1003 -74.74 2.64 10.04
CA PRO A 1003 -74.64 3.94 10.73
C PRO A 1003 -75.98 4.63 11.04
N LEU A 1004 -75.91 5.68 11.88
CA LEU A 1004 -76.90 6.76 11.98
C LEU A 1004 -76.20 8.13 11.96
N ALA A 1005 -76.96 9.19 11.66
CA ALA A 1005 -76.45 10.48 11.19
C ALA A 1005 -76.83 11.69 12.09
N ASN A 1006 -76.49 12.89 11.58
CA ASN A 1006 -76.70 14.24 12.14
C ASN A 1006 -75.62 14.73 13.13
N GLY A 1007 -75.11 15.97 13.03
CA GLY A 1007 -75.31 16.93 11.94
C GLY A 1007 -74.80 18.36 12.21
N ASN A 1008 -74.59 19.09 11.11
CA ASN A 1008 -74.62 20.56 10.94
C ASN A 1008 -73.84 21.52 11.87
N CYS A 1009 -72.98 22.32 11.22
CA CYS A 1009 -72.86 23.80 11.37
C CYS A 1009 -72.17 24.38 12.62
N ASN A 1010 -71.57 25.58 12.62
CA ASN A 1010 -71.20 26.54 11.55
C ASN A 1010 -70.16 27.57 12.08
N GLY A 1011 -69.51 28.33 11.20
CA GLY A 1011 -68.68 29.52 11.55
C GLY A 1011 -67.19 29.20 11.69
N VAL A 1012 -66.20 29.73 10.95
CA VAL A 1012 -66.04 30.91 10.04
C VAL A 1012 -65.60 32.23 10.70
N HIS A 1013 -64.37 32.65 10.32
CA HIS A 1013 -63.77 34.00 10.23
C HIS A 1013 -62.93 34.61 11.38
N ASN A 1014 -61.77 35.13 10.92
CA ASN A 1014 -60.86 36.17 11.45
C ASN A 1014 -60.13 35.89 12.79
N GLY A 1015 -58.87 36.32 12.99
CA GLY A 1015 -57.90 36.95 12.05
C GLY A 1015 -57.16 38.15 12.68
N LYS A 1016 -55.87 38.33 12.34
CA LYS A 1016 -54.87 39.27 12.93
C LYS A 1016 -54.41 38.91 14.36
N ALA A 1017 -53.22 39.34 14.83
CA ALA A 1017 -51.96 39.75 14.18
C ALA A 1017 -50.85 39.82 15.27
N ASP A 1018 -49.63 40.19 14.86
CA ASP A 1018 -48.55 40.76 15.68
C ASP A 1018 -48.05 39.92 16.89
N HIS A 1019 -46.91 39.24 16.71
CA HIS A 1019 -45.64 39.89 17.07
C HIS A 1019 -44.42 39.35 16.30
#